data_AF-A0A356TJQ1-F1
#
_entry.id   AF-A0A356TJQ1-F1
#
_cell.length_a   1.000
_cell.length_b   1.000
_cell.length_c   1.000
_cell.angle_alpha   90.00
_cell.angle_beta   90.00
_cell.angle_gamma   90.00
#
_symmetry.space_group_name_H-M   'P 1'
#
loop_
_entity.id
_entity.type
_entity.pdbx_description
1 polymer ?
#
loop_
_entity_poly.entity_id
_entity_poly.type
_entity_poly.pdbx_seq_one_letter_code
_entity_poly.pdbx_strand_id
1 'polypeptide(L)'
;MATKATRPGGHARPNGDAPNVFLRGAAFRYSPAAVNAKPCPRCQTQNPANAGACYNCGQPFPQQGYAPPQGSQPGYGQQPPQQGSHPGYGQQAPPQQAPPQQRPPQQGAPQQPSGGGVPKSTMAMSSQDAMKALSAAGLSVPGQQSSSPSMPAAAQAGEITIGRDPSNTIVLENPVVSARHARVTRNPQGGLLVEDLGSTNGTYLRGERIQQRVVTLQDDIYLGSAPLRMSDPRVSALILRINRPPTKGQPFTVGSDGSCDIVIMDPQVAARHAQLTELPDGSYQVQDMGSPNGTAIDNASFRIQTAMAKPSSVVLLGGFSLPLQLLQRMVENAKGEGSVMQMAEAAVQGLNLDKPVITVGRAPGNDLILPHPSVSSRHAQISKQQDGRFQIRDLGSTNGTYVNGQRVAQPVVAGPGDRVTVGAVTLLLGARGIEGAQRAKVRLDLIQVGLTVKDRSTGKPRPLLENINMSIFPGELIGMLGPSGAGKSTLLMTVLGIIRPTGGGVLLNGKPLFSQYESFRTNVGYVPQDDIVHPELTVREALRYACKLRLPSGTSKKHIEESIDATLKEVGLWEQRDLRIGSAEQKVLSGGQRRRVNLAVELVTDPSLLILDEPTSGLSWTDAADVISTLRRLADNGRTIVVTIHQPDYQEYEKFDSVCILGRGGKLLFFGPPSPDSYDFFGAAPGKPREMFDHLEQLPADQWREKYHQTETYRRFVVERAGNAQAQSGGAPPKPRPRSSLRQFPVLLGRSLKLTLRNKVALFLLVIQAPLLAVLIGMTTGGATSFQVPMFGCSTREEATDQCAGVDDRIACDPQRRMGVAARLPDLTTPHADDRVKDPRTALLAMLMALFLPMIIASSNVLVSERTVYERERLAGLNILPYVTARLWVLFLLGAIVVILHVPIAYFMCDLDGADGFVDKFINLGKYMFVGFLVTSTAAAMGMALSAAVSNPVSALWGINFLVIPQLLFAGSISRLQDLTGILSWFTATRYGLEALTAVDLRSRDNLADCQVERYLENMPNFFNDPDSLLGGFVTEFPLIFAAVGMGFLTFVAFILTSVLLKVKDK
;
A
#
# COMPACT_ATOMS: atom_id res chain seq x y z
N MET A 1 -26.19 49.18 -22.15
CA MET A 1 -26.73 50.19 -21.22
C MET A 1 -25.95 50.01 -19.91
N ALA A 2 -25.04 50.92 -19.52
CA ALA A 2 -25.22 52.31 -19.07
C ALA A 2 -25.55 52.38 -17.56
N THR A 3 -24.98 53.25 -16.69
CA THR A 3 -23.89 54.27 -16.69
C THR A 3 -23.65 54.67 -15.21
N LYS A 4 -22.55 55.24 -14.67
CA LYS A 4 -21.24 55.83 -15.03
C LYS A 4 -20.27 55.53 -13.82
N ALA A 5 -18.94 55.60 -13.79
CA ALA A 5 -17.87 56.36 -14.48
C ALA A 5 -17.65 57.83 -14.05
N THR A 6 -16.72 58.09 -13.11
CA THR A 6 -15.91 59.35 -13.00
C THR A 6 -14.70 59.26 -12.02
N ARG A 7 -13.58 59.90 -12.40
CA ARG A 7 -12.59 60.61 -11.54
C ARG A 7 -12.93 62.13 -11.67
N PRO A 8 -12.59 63.09 -10.76
CA PRO A 8 -11.27 63.35 -10.14
C PRO A 8 -11.38 63.71 -8.62
N GLY A 9 -10.39 64.28 -7.89
CA GLY A 9 -8.96 64.56 -8.16
C GLY A 9 -8.58 66.06 -8.18
N GLY A 10 -7.90 66.59 -7.16
CA GLY A 10 -7.41 67.99 -7.13
C GLY A 10 -6.74 68.43 -5.80
N HIS A 11 -5.76 69.32 -5.90
CA HIS A 11 -4.74 69.75 -4.92
C HIS A 11 -5.18 70.44 -3.61
N ALA A 12 -4.33 70.29 -2.57
CA ALA A 12 -3.85 71.39 -1.73
C ALA A 12 -2.43 71.07 -1.17
N ARG A 13 -1.63 72.09 -0.79
CA ARG A 13 -0.26 71.99 -0.23
C ARG A 13 -0.04 73.14 0.78
N PRO A 14 0.91 73.04 1.75
CA PRO A 14 2.28 73.52 1.51
C PRO A 14 3.40 72.62 2.11
N ASN A 15 4.66 73.06 1.96
CA ASN A 15 5.88 72.41 2.47
C ASN A 15 6.11 72.77 3.98
N GLY A 16 6.92 72.09 4.80
CA GLY A 16 8.40 72.00 4.79
C GLY A 16 8.96 72.86 5.96
N ASP A 17 9.97 72.50 6.77
CA ASP A 17 10.91 71.36 6.80
C ASP A 17 11.24 70.96 8.26
N ALA A 18 11.78 69.75 8.48
CA ALA A 18 13.01 69.45 9.28
C ALA A 18 13.12 67.94 9.68
N PRO A 19 14.32 67.37 9.92
CA PRO A 19 14.51 65.90 9.98
C PRO A 19 14.90 65.30 11.35
N ASN A 20 14.80 63.96 11.46
CA ASN A 20 15.85 62.98 11.87
C ASN A 20 15.43 61.78 12.77
N VAL A 21 16.16 60.67 12.60
CA VAL A 21 16.21 59.39 13.36
C VAL A 21 14.97 58.49 13.35
N PHE A 22 15.15 57.26 12.84
CA PHE A 22 14.24 56.11 12.93
C PHE A 22 14.86 55.01 13.80
N LEU A 23 14.09 54.31 14.65
CA LEU A 23 14.61 53.15 15.41
C LEU A 23 13.53 52.10 15.79
N ARG A 24 13.95 50.82 15.69
CA ARG A 24 13.37 49.57 16.27
C ARG A 24 12.05 49.01 15.70
N GLY A 25 12.06 47.69 15.44
CA GLY A 25 10.91 46.92 14.92
C GLY A 25 11.19 45.42 14.62
N ALA A 26 12.14 44.83 15.35
CA ALA A 26 12.62 43.43 15.32
C ALA A 26 11.94 42.37 14.39
N ALA A 27 12.73 41.77 13.49
CA ALA A 27 12.47 40.46 12.88
C ALA A 27 13.77 39.64 12.80
N PHE A 28 13.77 38.41 13.29
CA PHE A 28 14.97 37.55 13.29
C PHE A 28 15.26 36.97 11.90
N ARG A 29 16.48 37.22 11.39
CA ARG A 29 17.12 36.44 10.34
C ARG A 29 18.47 35.92 10.85
N TYR A 30 18.78 34.65 10.60
CA TYR A 30 20.14 34.15 10.73
C TYR A 30 20.97 34.59 9.52
N SER A 31 22.09 35.26 9.78
CA SER A 31 23.19 35.41 8.82
C SER A 31 24.34 34.47 9.21
N PRO A 32 25.12 33.95 8.24
CA PRO A 32 26.31 33.18 8.56
C PRO A 32 27.38 34.08 9.21
N ALA A 33 27.99 33.62 10.29
CA ALA A 33 29.03 34.37 10.99
C ALA A 33 30.38 34.24 10.28
N ALA A 34 30.94 35.34 9.79
CA ALA A 34 32.34 35.43 9.40
C ALA A 34 33.20 35.57 10.67
N VAL A 35 34.00 34.55 10.97
CA VAL A 35 34.92 34.54 12.12
C VAL A 35 36.34 34.80 11.63
N ASN A 36 36.97 35.88 12.10
CA ASN A 36 38.35 36.24 11.75
C ASN A 36 39.34 35.19 12.27
N ALA A 37 39.87 34.35 11.38
CA ALA A 37 40.94 33.42 11.70
C ALA A 37 42.27 34.17 11.88
N LYS A 38 42.98 33.91 12.98
CA LYS A 38 44.34 34.43 13.17
C LYS A 38 45.33 33.65 12.30
N PRO A 39 46.31 34.31 11.65
CA PRO A 39 47.29 33.64 10.80
C PRO A 39 48.22 32.71 11.61
N CYS A 40 48.81 31.71 10.94
CA CYS A 40 49.74 30.78 11.58
C CYS A 40 50.98 31.51 12.13
N PRO A 41 51.38 31.33 13.41
CA PRO A 41 52.48 32.10 14.02
C PRO A 41 53.86 31.84 13.41
N ARG A 42 54.05 30.76 12.63
CA ARG A 42 55.34 30.41 12.00
C ARG A 42 55.51 30.88 10.55
N CYS A 43 54.43 30.90 9.76
CA CYS A 43 54.48 31.21 8.33
C CYS A 43 53.43 32.25 7.87
N GLN A 44 52.72 32.87 8.82
CA GLN A 44 51.68 33.90 8.64
C GLN A 44 50.53 33.57 7.66
N THR A 45 50.45 32.32 7.17
CA THR A 45 49.38 31.88 6.27
C THR A 45 48.04 31.87 7.02
N GLN A 46 47.01 32.46 6.41
CA GLN A 46 45.64 32.40 6.92
C GLN A 46 45.00 31.08 6.49
N ASN A 47 44.46 30.32 7.47
CA ASN A 47 43.75 29.07 7.23
C ASN A 47 42.24 29.25 7.48
N PRO A 48 41.36 28.54 6.76
CA PRO A 48 39.94 28.49 7.12
C PRO A 48 39.74 27.79 8.48
N ALA A 49 38.64 28.12 9.15
CA ALA A 49 38.29 27.54 10.43
C ALA A 49 38.14 26.00 10.36
N ASN A 50 38.42 25.32 11.48
CA ASN A 50 38.40 23.86 11.66
C ASN A 50 39.58 23.06 11.03
N ALA A 51 40.66 23.72 10.60
CA ALA A 51 41.91 23.04 10.25
C ALA A 51 42.72 22.66 11.51
N GLY A 52 42.93 21.36 11.76
CA GLY A 52 43.67 20.88 12.95
C GLY A 52 45.18 21.20 12.95
N ALA A 53 45.77 21.44 11.79
CA ALA A 53 47.16 21.87 11.61
C ALA A 53 47.29 22.80 10.38
N CYS A 54 48.35 23.60 10.34
CA CYS A 54 48.64 24.46 9.19
C CYS A 54 49.22 23.64 8.02
N TYR A 55 48.54 23.66 6.86
CA TYR A 55 48.90 22.87 5.68
C TYR A 55 50.33 23.15 5.18
N ASN A 56 50.79 24.39 5.33
CA ASN A 56 52.06 24.89 4.76
C ASN A 56 53.29 24.62 5.65
N CYS A 57 53.10 24.16 6.90
CA CYS A 57 54.24 23.85 7.80
C CYS A 57 54.00 22.73 8.83
N GLY A 58 52.87 22.02 8.76
CA GLY A 58 52.55 20.86 9.59
C GLY A 58 52.28 21.14 11.08
N GLN A 59 52.44 22.38 11.54
CA GLN A 59 52.26 22.73 12.96
C GLN A 59 50.78 22.64 13.39
N PRO A 60 50.46 21.92 14.48
CA PRO A 60 49.13 21.92 15.08
C PRO A 60 48.86 23.25 15.81
N PHE A 61 47.60 23.70 15.84
CA PHE A 61 47.22 24.87 16.62
C PHE A 61 47.02 24.51 18.12
N PRO A 62 47.44 25.37 19.08
CA PRO A 62 47.22 25.11 20.49
C PRO A 62 45.73 25.15 20.84
N GLN A 63 45.23 24.10 21.48
CA GLN A 63 43.83 23.99 21.88
C GLN A 63 43.52 24.94 23.05
N GLN A 64 42.54 25.83 22.88
CA GLN A 64 41.93 26.55 24.00
C GLN A 64 40.84 25.68 24.63
N GLY A 65 41.06 25.21 25.85
CA GLY A 65 40.06 24.44 26.59
C GLY A 65 38.92 25.30 27.10
N TYR A 66 37.68 24.84 26.91
CA TYR A 66 36.50 25.38 27.58
C TYR A 66 36.17 24.53 28.82
N ALA A 67 35.98 25.20 29.95
CA ALA A 67 35.61 24.54 31.21
C ALA A 67 34.09 24.23 31.26
N PRO A 68 33.68 23.09 31.86
CA PRO A 68 32.27 22.78 32.09
C PRO A 68 31.72 23.53 33.33
N PRO A 69 30.41 23.83 33.38
CA PRO A 69 29.79 24.40 34.57
C PRO A 69 29.61 23.36 35.69
N GLN A 70 29.97 23.73 36.91
CA GLN A 70 29.52 23.10 38.16
C GLN A 70 28.13 23.64 38.51
N GLY A 71 27.20 22.96 39.19
CA GLY A 71 27.09 21.56 39.65
C GLY A 71 25.58 21.21 39.78
N SER A 72 25.13 20.16 40.45
CA SER A 72 25.80 19.22 41.35
C SER A 72 25.06 17.87 41.43
N GLN A 73 25.78 16.78 41.74
CA GLN A 73 25.24 15.50 42.22
C GLN A 73 26.28 14.82 43.14
N PRO A 74 25.86 14.18 44.25
CA PRO A 74 26.59 13.11 44.91
C PRO A 74 26.05 11.72 44.45
N GLY A 75 26.93 10.75 44.25
CA GLY A 75 26.57 9.39 43.83
C GLY A 75 26.39 8.39 44.97
N TYR A 76 26.03 7.15 44.63
CA TYR A 76 25.90 6.02 45.56
C TYR A 76 27.26 5.36 45.88
N GLY A 77 27.50 5.01 47.15
CA GLY A 77 28.67 4.22 47.57
C GLY A 77 28.68 3.82 49.05
N GLN A 78 28.57 2.51 49.29
CA GLN A 78 28.89 1.67 50.47
C GLN A 78 29.98 2.24 51.43
N GLN A 79 30.02 1.99 52.76
CA GLN A 79 29.40 0.96 53.64
C GLN A 79 29.31 1.48 55.15
N PRO A 80 28.96 0.68 56.20
CA PRO A 80 28.41 1.14 57.51
C PRO A 80 29.51 1.23 58.65
N PRO A 81 29.21 1.33 60.00
CA PRO A 81 27.93 1.22 60.74
C PRO A 81 27.70 2.11 62.01
N GLN A 82 26.56 1.81 62.70
CA GLN A 82 26.22 1.99 64.13
C GLN A 82 25.55 3.29 64.67
N GLN A 83 24.44 3.07 65.41
CA GLN A 83 23.87 3.81 66.59
C GLN A 83 23.46 5.31 66.41
N GLY A 84 22.35 5.83 66.97
CA GLY A 84 21.22 5.23 67.72
C GLY A 84 20.23 6.31 68.27
N SER A 85 19.15 5.87 68.93
CA SER A 85 18.20 6.63 69.82
C SER A 85 17.24 7.74 69.30
N HIS A 86 15.97 7.65 69.74
CA HIS A 86 14.92 8.69 69.85
C HIS A 86 15.14 9.58 71.12
N PRO A 87 14.33 10.63 71.50
CA PRO A 87 13.00 11.14 71.05
C PRO A 87 13.00 12.68 70.74
N GLY A 88 11.91 13.48 70.64
CA GLY A 88 10.44 13.31 70.57
C GLY A 88 9.65 14.59 71.03
N TYR A 89 8.31 14.59 70.89
CA TYR A 89 7.33 15.69 71.19
C TYR A 89 7.43 16.98 70.32
N GLY A 90 6.34 17.75 70.05
CA GLY A 90 4.89 17.50 70.25
C GLY A 90 3.97 18.72 69.94
N GLN A 91 2.67 18.43 69.65
CA GLN A 91 1.44 19.28 69.71
C GLN A 91 1.30 20.63 68.94
N GLN A 92 0.19 20.80 68.17
CA GLN A 92 -0.97 21.72 68.45
C GLN A 92 -1.95 21.92 67.25
N ALA A 93 -3.22 22.30 67.53
CA ALA A 93 -4.35 22.64 66.63
C ALA A 93 -5.57 23.13 67.50
N PRO A 94 -6.80 23.47 67.00
CA PRO A 94 -7.31 24.11 65.76
C PRO A 94 -8.05 25.47 66.08
N PRO A 95 -8.86 26.11 65.19
CA PRO A 95 -10.35 25.87 65.04
C PRO A 95 -10.85 25.97 63.55
N GLN A 96 -11.98 25.41 63.05
CA GLN A 96 -13.45 25.40 63.37
C GLN A 96 -14.30 26.66 63.02
N GLN A 97 -15.26 26.53 62.09
CA GLN A 97 -16.74 26.79 62.20
C GLN A 97 -17.51 26.67 60.85
N ALA A 98 -18.86 26.74 60.83
CA ALA A 98 -19.72 26.32 59.67
C ALA A 98 -21.00 27.20 59.34
N PRO A 99 -22.24 26.70 59.06
CA PRO A 99 -23.02 27.02 57.83
C PRO A 99 -24.37 27.80 58.03
N PRO A 100 -25.13 28.10 56.94
CA PRO A 100 -26.58 27.72 56.91
C PRO A 100 -27.16 27.36 55.49
N GLN A 101 -28.49 27.48 55.26
CA GLN A 101 -29.27 26.77 54.22
C GLN A 101 -30.35 27.62 53.46
N GLN A 102 -30.72 27.23 52.21
CA GLN A 102 -32.07 27.33 51.53
C GLN A 102 -32.66 28.73 51.10
N ARG A 103 -33.57 28.88 50.10
CA ARG A 103 -34.03 28.00 48.96
C ARG A 103 -34.55 28.74 47.65
N PRO A 104 -35.71 29.44 47.53
CA PRO A 104 -36.40 29.74 46.21
C PRO A 104 -36.85 31.23 46.03
N PRO A 105 -37.75 31.70 45.08
CA PRO A 105 -38.44 31.07 43.91
C PRO A 105 -38.44 31.90 42.57
N GLN A 106 -39.30 31.48 41.62
CA GLN A 106 -40.05 32.25 40.58
C GLN A 106 -39.64 32.33 39.08
N GLN A 107 -40.62 31.86 38.29
CA GLN A 107 -41.05 32.02 36.88
C GLN A 107 -40.58 33.22 36.02
N GLY A 108 -40.55 33.00 34.70
CA GLY A 108 -40.63 34.06 33.67
C GLY A 108 -40.60 33.52 32.23
N ALA A 109 -41.59 33.89 31.41
CA ALA A 109 -41.61 33.66 29.95
C ALA A 109 -42.05 34.95 29.23
N PRO A 110 -41.61 35.16 27.98
CA PRO A 110 -42.51 35.77 26.99
C PRO A 110 -42.40 35.14 25.59
N GLN A 111 -43.15 35.73 24.64
CA GLN A 111 -43.54 35.15 23.35
C GLN A 111 -42.70 35.65 22.15
N GLN A 112 -43.12 35.25 20.94
CA GLN A 112 -42.62 35.69 19.63
C GLN A 112 -42.76 37.21 19.40
N PRO A 113 -42.09 37.77 18.38
CA PRO A 113 -42.85 38.13 17.18
C PRO A 113 -42.22 37.68 15.85
N SER A 114 -42.85 38.04 14.72
CA SER A 114 -42.66 37.47 13.37
C SER A 114 -42.21 38.49 12.32
N GLY A 115 -41.76 38.04 11.12
CA GLY A 115 -41.80 38.89 9.91
C GLY A 115 -40.82 38.64 8.75
N GLY A 116 -41.25 37.88 7.72
CA GLY A 116 -40.95 38.14 6.29
C GLY A 116 -39.60 37.72 5.66
N GLY A 117 -39.60 37.32 4.36
CA GLY A 117 -38.38 37.23 3.52
C GLY A 117 -38.22 35.98 2.61
N VAL A 118 -38.92 35.94 1.47
CA VAL A 118 -38.87 34.89 0.39
C VAL A 118 -38.15 35.51 -0.84
N PRO A 119 -37.31 34.83 -1.69
CA PRO A 119 -37.68 33.62 -2.46
C PRO A 119 -36.60 32.59 -2.94
N LYS A 120 -37.06 31.35 -3.26
CA LYS A 120 -36.70 30.42 -4.40
C LYS A 120 -35.21 30.00 -4.63
N SER A 121 -34.86 28.83 -5.19
CA SER A 121 -35.53 27.60 -5.71
C SER A 121 -34.61 26.38 -5.41
N THR A 122 -34.92 25.09 -5.64
CA THR A 122 -35.75 24.40 -6.64
C THR A 122 -36.23 23.03 -6.08
N MET A 123 -37.37 22.49 -6.54
CA MET A 123 -37.94 21.21 -6.07
C MET A 123 -37.75 20.04 -7.06
N ALA A 124 -37.81 18.80 -6.55
CA ALA A 124 -37.99 17.57 -7.31
C ALA A 124 -39.38 16.96 -7.05
N MET A 125 -39.91 16.20 -7.99
CA MET A 125 -41.28 15.66 -7.97
C MET A 125 -41.34 14.23 -7.39
N SER A 126 -42.48 13.83 -6.81
CA SER A 126 -42.63 12.54 -6.13
C SER A 126 -43.25 11.45 -7.03
N SER A 127 -43.11 10.19 -6.60
CA SER A 127 -43.41 9.00 -7.41
C SER A 127 -44.90 8.62 -7.54
N GLN A 128 -45.83 9.43 -7.04
CA GLN A 128 -47.27 9.10 -7.06
C GLN A 128 -48.01 9.62 -8.30
N ASP A 129 -47.54 10.69 -8.94
CA ASP A 129 -48.16 11.22 -10.16
C ASP A 129 -47.90 10.35 -11.40
N ALA A 130 -46.79 9.60 -11.42
CA ALA A 130 -46.43 8.71 -12.52
C ALA A 130 -47.40 7.52 -12.70
N MET A 131 -48.01 7.04 -11.62
CA MET A 131 -48.97 5.91 -11.65
C MET A 131 -50.33 6.30 -12.26
N LYS A 132 -50.76 7.57 -12.14
CA LYS A 132 -52.07 8.04 -12.63
C LYS A 132 -52.10 8.29 -14.15
N ALA A 133 -50.96 8.38 -14.80
CA ALA A 133 -50.88 8.62 -16.25
C ALA A 133 -51.15 7.36 -17.11
N LEU A 134 -51.04 6.15 -16.53
CA LEU A 134 -51.11 4.89 -17.27
C LEU A 134 -52.49 4.22 -17.28
N SER A 135 -53.45 4.68 -16.48
CA SER A 135 -54.82 4.14 -16.43
C SER A 135 -55.80 4.79 -17.42
N ALA A 136 -55.30 5.57 -18.39
CA ALA A 136 -56.12 6.41 -19.28
C ALA A 136 -56.29 5.88 -20.72
N ALA A 137 -55.63 4.77 -21.07
CA ALA A 137 -55.60 4.21 -22.43
C ALA A 137 -56.43 2.92 -22.55
N GLY A 138 -57.73 2.99 -22.25
CA GLY A 138 -58.62 1.82 -22.18
C GLY A 138 -58.87 1.16 -23.54
N LEU A 139 -58.31 -0.04 -23.74
CA LEU A 139 -58.58 -0.93 -24.88
C LEU A 139 -58.70 -2.39 -24.41
N SER A 140 -59.69 -3.10 -24.99
CA SER A 140 -60.00 -4.54 -24.85
C SER A 140 -60.04 -5.16 -26.28
N VAL A 141 -60.22 -6.46 -26.58
CA VAL A 141 -60.82 -7.58 -25.81
C VAL A 141 -59.98 -8.90 -25.88
N PRO A 142 -60.39 -10.06 -26.48
CA PRO A 142 -60.59 -11.32 -25.76
C PRO A 142 -59.63 -12.49 -26.13
N GLY A 143 -59.71 -13.63 -25.42
CA GLY A 143 -59.14 -14.91 -25.91
C GLY A 143 -59.15 -16.06 -24.88
N GLN A 144 -59.65 -17.24 -25.25
CA GLN A 144 -59.80 -18.41 -24.38
C GLN A 144 -58.58 -19.36 -24.34
N GLN A 145 -58.43 -20.04 -23.19
CA GLN A 145 -58.00 -21.43 -23.00
C GLN A 145 -56.69 -21.95 -23.64
N SER A 146 -55.74 -22.31 -22.78
CA SER A 146 -55.18 -23.68 -22.76
C SER A 146 -54.73 -24.04 -21.33
N SER A 147 -54.83 -25.32 -20.95
CA SER A 147 -54.56 -25.80 -19.59
C SER A 147 -53.12 -26.24 -19.39
N SER A 148 -52.50 -25.79 -18.30
CA SER A 148 -51.30 -26.41 -17.72
C SER A 148 -51.71 -27.20 -16.47
N PRO A 149 -51.10 -28.36 -16.18
CA PRO A 149 -51.59 -29.26 -15.14
C PRO A 149 -51.42 -28.66 -13.74
N SER A 150 -52.47 -28.74 -12.93
CA SER A 150 -52.43 -28.40 -11.51
C SER A 150 -51.56 -29.40 -10.75
N MET A 151 -50.53 -28.90 -10.06
CA MET A 151 -49.85 -29.65 -8.99
C MET A 151 -50.88 -30.20 -7.98
N PRO A 152 -50.72 -31.43 -7.47
CA PRO A 152 -51.73 -32.07 -6.63
C PRO A 152 -51.89 -31.36 -5.28
N ALA A 153 -53.15 -31.22 -4.83
CA ALA A 153 -53.51 -30.62 -3.56
C ALA A 153 -53.19 -31.55 -2.37
N ALA A 154 -51.90 -31.70 -2.05
CA ALA A 154 -51.38 -32.60 -1.02
C ALA A 154 -50.29 -31.97 -0.13
N ALA A 155 -50.23 -30.64 -0.03
CA ALA A 155 -49.31 -29.91 0.86
C ALA A 155 -49.90 -29.73 2.27
N GLN A 156 -50.21 -30.83 2.97
CA GLN A 156 -50.53 -30.75 4.41
C GLN A 156 -49.26 -30.47 5.22
N ALA A 157 -49.32 -29.52 6.15
CA ALA A 157 -48.14 -28.98 6.83
C ALA A 157 -47.60 -29.93 7.91
N GLY A 158 -46.74 -30.88 7.52
CA GLY A 158 -46.06 -31.78 8.47
C GLY A 158 -45.19 -32.90 7.87
N GLU A 159 -45.28 -33.14 6.56
CA GLU A 159 -44.65 -34.26 5.87
C GLU A 159 -43.69 -33.79 4.75
N ILE A 160 -42.51 -34.40 4.69
CA ILE A 160 -41.51 -34.23 3.62
C ILE A 160 -41.25 -35.60 3.00
N THR A 161 -41.43 -35.70 1.69
CA THR A 161 -41.11 -36.93 0.92
C THR A 161 -39.73 -36.80 0.27
N ILE A 162 -38.98 -37.90 0.23
CA ILE A 162 -37.59 -37.94 -0.24
C ILE A 162 -37.37 -39.12 -1.17
N GLY A 163 -36.79 -38.88 -2.35
CA GLY A 163 -36.54 -39.92 -3.34
C GLY A 163 -35.97 -39.36 -4.64
N ARG A 164 -35.76 -40.23 -5.63
CA ARG A 164 -35.22 -39.86 -6.96
C ARG A 164 -36.29 -39.35 -7.93
N ASP A 165 -37.57 -39.52 -7.62
CA ASP A 165 -38.67 -39.03 -8.46
C ASP A 165 -38.90 -37.51 -8.27
N PRO A 166 -39.14 -36.73 -9.35
CA PRO A 166 -39.40 -35.28 -9.25
C PRO A 166 -40.61 -34.87 -8.40
N SER A 167 -41.54 -35.79 -8.08
CA SER A 167 -42.70 -35.53 -7.22
C SER A 167 -42.38 -35.50 -5.71
N ASN A 168 -41.14 -35.80 -5.30
CA ASN A 168 -40.74 -35.72 -3.89
C ASN A 168 -40.41 -34.28 -3.45
N THR A 169 -40.71 -33.95 -2.19
CA THR A 169 -40.37 -32.67 -1.54
C THR A 169 -38.86 -32.39 -1.50
N ILE A 170 -38.05 -33.45 -1.41
CA ILE A 170 -36.59 -33.41 -1.58
C ILE A 170 -36.20 -34.46 -2.62
N VAL A 171 -35.94 -34.00 -3.84
CA VAL A 171 -35.44 -34.83 -4.94
C VAL A 171 -33.95 -35.08 -4.75
N LEU A 172 -33.53 -36.35 -4.77
CA LEU A 172 -32.14 -36.80 -4.66
C LEU A 172 -31.78 -37.67 -5.86
N GLU A 173 -31.25 -37.05 -6.91
CA GLU A 173 -30.80 -37.73 -8.13
C GLU A 173 -29.56 -38.60 -7.85
N ASN A 174 -29.81 -39.88 -7.56
CA ASN A 174 -28.77 -40.81 -7.15
C ASN A 174 -29.19 -42.27 -7.41
N PRO A 175 -28.41 -43.10 -8.12
CA PRO A 175 -28.77 -44.49 -8.42
C PRO A 175 -29.13 -45.37 -7.21
N VAL A 176 -28.49 -45.17 -6.05
CA VAL A 176 -28.85 -45.94 -4.83
C VAL A 176 -30.13 -45.46 -4.14
N VAL A 177 -30.76 -44.38 -4.62
CA VAL A 177 -32.00 -43.84 -4.08
C VAL A 177 -33.19 -44.24 -4.97
N SER A 178 -34.14 -44.98 -4.39
CA SER A 178 -35.41 -45.36 -5.02
C SER A 178 -36.28 -44.14 -5.38
N ALA A 179 -37.20 -44.32 -6.34
CA ALA A 179 -38.05 -43.25 -6.87
C ALA A 179 -38.78 -42.47 -5.76
N ARG A 180 -39.44 -43.18 -4.85
CA ARG A 180 -39.77 -42.69 -3.51
C ARG A 180 -38.98 -43.58 -2.55
N HIS A 181 -38.17 -42.99 -1.67
CA HIS A 181 -37.23 -43.75 -0.83
C HIS A 181 -37.61 -43.66 0.64
N ALA A 182 -37.79 -42.46 1.15
CA ALA A 182 -38.11 -42.23 2.54
C ALA A 182 -39.10 -41.07 2.72
N ARG A 183 -39.71 -41.04 3.89
CA ARG A 183 -40.54 -39.95 4.39
C ARG A 183 -39.93 -39.42 5.68
N VAL A 184 -40.04 -38.11 5.88
CA VAL A 184 -39.68 -37.42 7.12
C VAL A 184 -40.92 -36.67 7.62
N THR A 185 -41.40 -37.03 8.80
CA THR A 185 -42.53 -36.36 9.48
C THR A 185 -42.10 -35.83 10.84
N ARG A 186 -42.88 -34.91 11.41
CA ARG A 186 -42.67 -34.44 12.80
C ARG A 186 -43.06 -35.55 13.78
N ASN A 187 -42.19 -35.89 14.72
CA ASN A 187 -42.57 -36.76 15.84
C ASN A 187 -43.25 -35.91 16.95
N PRO A 188 -44.49 -36.22 17.39
CA PRO A 188 -45.13 -35.51 18.50
C PRO A 188 -44.37 -35.59 19.83
N GLN A 189 -43.44 -36.56 19.98
CA GLN A 189 -42.61 -36.75 21.17
C GLN A 189 -41.18 -36.15 21.04
N GLY A 190 -40.92 -35.35 19.99
CA GLY A 190 -39.64 -34.68 19.75
C GLY A 190 -38.75 -35.36 18.70
N GLY A 191 -37.93 -34.56 18.01
CA GLY A 191 -37.17 -35.01 16.85
C GLY A 191 -38.02 -35.24 15.59
N LEU A 192 -37.41 -35.88 14.59
CA LEU A 192 -38.06 -36.22 13.32
C LEU A 192 -38.24 -37.72 13.20
N LEU A 193 -39.34 -38.15 12.58
CA LEU A 193 -39.65 -39.53 12.29
C LEU A 193 -39.28 -39.82 10.83
N VAL A 194 -38.28 -40.66 10.62
CA VAL A 194 -37.84 -41.09 9.28
C VAL A 194 -38.32 -42.51 9.01
N GLU A 195 -38.97 -42.70 7.86
CA GLU A 195 -39.66 -43.92 7.46
C GLU A 195 -39.19 -44.35 6.05
N ASP A 196 -38.69 -45.57 5.92
CA ASP A 196 -38.25 -46.19 4.66
C ASP A 196 -39.49 -46.66 3.88
N LEU A 197 -39.80 -46.01 2.76
CA LEU A 197 -41.00 -46.25 1.94
C LEU A 197 -40.85 -47.52 1.06
N GLY A 198 -40.34 -48.61 1.64
CA GLY A 198 -40.04 -49.86 0.94
C GLY A 198 -38.87 -49.75 -0.04
N SER A 199 -37.85 -48.95 0.29
CA SER A 199 -36.76 -48.66 -0.66
C SER A 199 -35.91 -49.89 -0.98
N THR A 200 -35.37 -49.89 -2.20
CA THR A 200 -34.63 -51.01 -2.80
C THR A 200 -33.32 -51.29 -2.07
N ASN A 201 -32.62 -50.23 -1.66
CA ASN A 201 -31.34 -50.33 -0.97
C ASN A 201 -31.46 -50.15 0.56
N GLY A 202 -32.57 -49.60 1.05
CA GLY A 202 -32.81 -49.35 2.47
C GLY A 202 -32.36 -47.98 2.96
N THR A 203 -33.14 -47.42 3.88
CA THR A 203 -32.70 -46.32 4.74
C THR A 203 -31.88 -46.86 5.90
N TYR A 204 -30.79 -46.19 6.26
CA TYR A 204 -29.87 -46.57 7.33
C TYR A 204 -29.65 -45.42 8.32
N LEU A 205 -29.42 -45.76 9.59
CA LEU A 205 -28.95 -44.86 10.63
C LEU A 205 -27.73 -45.49 11.31
N ARG A 206 -26.59 -44.77 11.33
CA ARG A 206 -25.33 -45.23 11.96
C ARG A 206 -24.86 -46.63 11.49
N GLY A 207 -25.28 -47.06 10.29
CA GLY A 207 -24.95 -48.36 9.69
C GLY A 207 -26.03 -49.44 9.80
N GLU A 208 -27.03 -49.29 10.68
CA GLU A 208 -28.17 -50.23 10.77
C GLU A 208 -29.27 -49.84 9.78
N ARG A 209 -29.87 -50.82 9.08
CA ARG A 209 -31.06 -50.55 8.23
C ARG A 209 -32.27 -50.30 9.13
N ILE A 210 -32.98 -49.21 8.89
CA ILE A 210 -34.22 -48.85 9.58
C ILE A 210 -35.42 -48.92 8.63
N GLN A 211 -36.56 -49.41 9.12
CA GLN A 211 -37.86 -49.20 8.47
C GLN A 211 -38.52 -47.92 8.97
N GLN A 212 -38.43 -47.63 10.27
CA GLN A 212 -38.95 -46.41 10.87
C GLN A 212 -38.14 -46.08 12.13
N ARG A 213 -37.70 -44.83 12.29
CA ARG A 213 -36.89 -44.40 13.45
C ARG A 213 -37.04 -42.90 13.74
N VAL A 214 -37.03 -42.54 15.03
CA VAL A 214 -36.93 -41.14 15.48
C VAL A 214 -35.46 -40.73 15.52
N VAL A 215 -35.16 -39.53 15.01
CA VAL A 215 -33.81 -39.00 14.74
C VAL A 215 -33.71 -37.50 15.04
N THR A 216 -32.48 -37.02 15.26
CA THR A 216 -32.16 -35.61 15.56
C THR A 216 -31.47 -34.90 14.38
N LEU A 217 -31.21 -33.60 14.50
CA LEU A 217 -30.40 -32.86 13.49
C LEU A 217 -28.93 -33.25 13.45
N GLN A 218 -28.45 -34.01 14.46
CA GLN A 218 -27.07 -34.50 14.57
C GLN A 218 -26.92 -35.95 14.06
N ASP A 219 -28.00 -36.60 13.62
CA ASP A 219 -27.97 -38.00 13.18
C ASP A 219 -27.66 -38.13 11.68
N ASP A 220 -26.54 -38.78 11.36
CA ASP A 220 -26.19 -39.14 9.98
C ASP A 220 -27.04 -40.32 9.48
N ILE A 221 -28.02 -39.99 8.63
CA ILE A 221 -28.94 -40.92 7.98
C ILE A 221 -28.50 -41.13 6.54
N TYR A 222 -28.59 -42.36 6.05
CA TYR A 222 -28.23 -42.71 4.67
C TYR A 222 -29.38 -43.38 3.93
N LEU A 223 -29.63 -42.95 2.70
CA LEU A 223 -30.63 -43.50 1.78
C LEU A 223 -29.89 -44.38 0.76
N GLY A 224 -29.83 -45.69 1.01
CA GLY A 224 -28.75 -46.54 0.53
C GLY A 224 -27.42 -46.06 1.13
N SER A 225 -26.44 -45.75 0.29
CA SER A 225 -25.17 -45.10 0.70
C SER A 225 -25.18 -43.56 0.59
N ALA A 226 -26.35 -42.93 0.57
CA ALA A 226 -26.49 -41.49 0.29
C ALA A 226 -26.84 -40.67 1.55
N PRO A 227 -25.97 -39.75 2.03
CA PRO A 227 -26.28 -38.98 3.23
C PRO A 227 -27.50 -38.06 3.02
N LEU A 228 -28.51 -38.23 3.86
CA LEU A 228 -29.63 -37.29 4.04
C LEU A 228 -29.16 -36.17 4.98
N ARG A 229 -28.94 -34.97 4.44
CA ARG A 229 -28.50 -33.81 5.22
C ARG A 229 -29.65 -33.30 6.09
N MET A 230 -29.65 -33.66 7.37
CA MET A 230 -30.64 -33.18 8.34
C MET A 230 -30.63 -31.66 8.51
N SER A 231 -29.48 -31.01 8.28
CA SER A 231 -29.31 -29.55 8.24
C SER A 231 -29.87 -28.86 6.99
N ASP A 232 -30.57 -29.57 6.10
CA ASP A 232 -31.31 -28.93 5.00
C ASP A 232 -32.39 -27.99 5.59
N PRO A 233 -32.52 -26.74 5.11
CA PRO A 233 -33.50 -25.79 5.64
C PRO A 233 -34.95 -26.29 5.65
N ARG A 234 -35.32 -27.17 4.71
CA ARG A 234 -36.67 -27.78 4.65
C ARG A 234 -36.87 -28.76 5.80
N VAL A 235 -35.87 -29.60 6.08
CA VAL A 235 -35.87 -30.56 7.19
C VAL A 235 -35.80 -29.83 8.53
N SER A 236 -34.95 -28.80 8.64
CA SER A 236 -34.82 -27.98 9.85
C SER A 236 -36.11 -27.18 10.19
N ALA A 237 -36.86 -26.75 9.17
CA ALA A 237 -38.17 -26.10 9.34
C ALA A 237 -39.28 -27.04 9.86
N LEU A 238 -39.04 -28.36 9.96
CA LEU A 238 -39.93 -29.27 10.68
C LEU A 238 -39.75 -29.21 12.21
N ILE A 239 -38.58 -28.76 12.70
CA ILE A 239 -38.24 -28.73 14.14
C ILE A 239 -38.41 -27.33 14.74
N LEU A 240 -38.11 -26.30 13.95
CA LEU A 240 -38.24 -24.89 14.35
C LEU A 240 -39.66 -24.38 14.12
N ARG A 241 -40.26 -23.75 15.14
CA ARG A 241 -41.56 -23.05 15.06
C ARG A 241 -41.47 -21.72 15.80
N ILE A 242 -41.78 -20.63 15.09
CA ILE A 242 -41.94 -19.30 15.70
C ILE A 242 -43.39 -19.18 16.18
N ASN A 243 -43.61 -18.98 17.48
CA ASN A 243 -44.91 -18.56 18.01
C ASN A 243 -45.02 -17.03 18.05
N ARG A 244 -43.90 -16.34 18.31
CA ARG A 244 -43.83 -14.87 18.34
C ARG A 244 -42.50 -14.41 17.73
N PRO A 245 -42.50 -13.49 16.73
CA PRO A 245 -41.26 -12.97 16.19
C PRO A 245 -40.52 -12.15 17.25
N PRO A 246 -39.18 -12.24 17.33
CA PRO A 246 -38.41 -11.46 18.31
C PRO A 246 -38.55 -9.96 18.01
N THR A 247 -38.66 -9.15 19.07
CA THR A 247 -38.88 -7.70 18.97
C THR A 247 -37.76 -6.98 19.71
N LYS A 248 -37.09 -6.02 19.04
CA LYS A 248 -35.95 -5.28 19.61
C LYS A 248 -36.28 -4.73 21.01
N GLY A 249 -35.37 -4.93 21.97
CA GLY A 249 -35.53 -4.46 23.35
C GLY A 249 -36.51 -5.26 24.22
N GLN A 250 -37.16 -6.31 23.71
CA GLN A 250 -37.98 -7.21 24.53
C GLN A 250 -37.30 -8.58 24.71
N PRO A 251 -37.32 -9.16 25.92
CA PRO A 251 -36.90 -10.54 26.13
C PRO A 251 -37.85 -11.49 25.39
N PHE A 252 -37.28 -12.51 24.75
CA PHE A 252 -38.01 -13.62 24.15
C PHE A 252 -37.39 -14.95 24.59
N THR A 253 -38.20 -16.00 24.58
CA THR A 253 -37.86 -17.30 25.14
C THR A 253 -37.64 -18.34 24.05
N VAL A 254 -36.64 -19.19 24.27
CA VAL A 254 -36.24 -20.27 23.35
C VAL A 254 -36.21 -21.57 24.13
N GLY A 255 -36.89 -22.60 23.63
CA GLY A 255 -37.04 -23.89 24.31
C GLY A 255 -37.82 -24.90 23.46
N SER A 256 -38.01 -26.11 23.96
CA SER A 256 -38.80 -27.14 23.27
C SER A 256 -40.30 -27.12 23.61
N ASP A 257 -40.71 -26.34 24.61
CA ASP A 257 -42.12 -26.21 25.01
C ASP A 257 -42.94 -25.33 24.07
N GLY A 258 -44.22 -25.69 23.90
CA GLY A 258 -45.17 -25.00 23.03
C GLY A 258 -45.50 -23.55 23.43
N SER A 259 -45.15 -23.11 24.65
CA SER A 259 -45.33 -21.73 25.11
C SER A 259 -44.14 -20.80 24.84
N CYS A 260 -42.99 -21.30 24.39
CA CYS A 260 -41.85 -20.45 24.04
C CYS A 260 -42.13 -19.58 22.79
N ASP A 261 -41.51 -18.40 22.73
CA ASP A 261 -41.60 -17.49 21.58
C ASP A 261 -40.98 -18.11 20.32
N ILE A 262 -39.84 -18.80 20.50
CA ILE A 262 -39.23 -19.71 19.52
C ILE A 262 -39.21 -21.12 20.10
N VAL A 263 -39.96 -22.03 19.46
CA VAL A 263 -40.01 -23.45 19.80
C VAL A 263 -39.01 -24.23 18.95
N ILE A 264 -38.18 -25.05 19.58
CA ILE A 264 -37.17 -25.91 18.95
C ILE A 264 -37.39 -27.34 19.46
N MET A 265 -38.02 -28.19 18.64
CA MET A 265 -38.45 -29.55 19.00
C MET A 265 -37.31 -30.59 19.02
N ASP A 266 -36.15 -30.23 19.57
CA ASP A 266 -34.95 -31.07 19.65
C ASP A 266 -34.78 -31.65 21.07
N PRO A 267 -34.48 -32.96 21.24
CA PRO A 267 -34.33 -33.59 22.56
C PRO A 267 -33.22 -33.00 23.46
N GLN A 268 -32.24 -32.30 22.88
CA GLN A 268 -31.19 -31.63 23.63
C GLN A 268 -31.62 -30.24 24.14
N VAL A 269 -32.77 -29.73 23.67
CA VAL A 269 -33.31 -28.44 24.08
C VAL A 269 -34.33 -28.60 25.21
N ALA A 270 -34.05 -28.00 26.36
CA ALA A 270 -34.96 -27.97 27.50
C ALA A 270 -36.28 -27.24 27.19
N ALA A 271 -37.36 -27.61 27.90
CA ALA A 271 -38.71 -27.06 27.73
C ALA A 271 -38.71 -25.52 27.66
N ARG A 272 -38.05 -24.87 28.60
CA ARG A 272 -37.56 -23.48 28.48
C ARG A 272 -36.04 -23.53 28.66
N HIS A 273 -35.29 -23.17 27.63
CA HIS A 273 -33.84 -23.37 27.60
C HIS A 273 -33.10 -22.07 27.90
N ALA A 274 -33.39 -21.02 27.13
CA ALA A 274 -32.74 -19.73 27.27
C ALA A 274 -33.75 -18.58 27.07
N GLN A 275 -33.52 -17.48 27.76
CA GLN A 275 -34.10 -16.18 27.46
C GLN A 275 -33.06 -15.33 26.74
N LEU A 276 -33.44 -14.73 25.63
CA LEU A 276 -32.60 -13.84 24.84
C LEU A 276 -33.23 -12.43 24.84
N THR A 277 -32.42 -11.42 25.11
CA THR A 277 -32.84 -10.01 25.09
C THR A 277 -31.91 -9.22 24.18
N GLU A 278 -32.45 -8.63 23.11
CA GLU A 278 -31.68 -7.75 22.23
C GLU A 278 -31.46 -6.39 22.91
N LEU A 279 -30.21 -6.03 23.18
CA LEU A 279 -29.83 -4.75 23.77
C LEU A 279 -29.80 -3.61 22.73
N PRO A 280 -29.80 -2.32 23.15
CA PRO A 280 -29.82 -1.17 22.24
C PRO A 280 -28.61 -1.07 21.28
N ASP A 281 -27.50 -1.77 21.57
CA ASP A 281 -26.32 -1.87 20.71
C ASP A 281 -26.41 -3.01 19.67
N GLY A 282 -27.48 -3.82 19.71
CA GLY A 282 -27.69 -4.99 18.86
C GLY A 282 -27.03 -6.28 19.36
N SER A 283 -26.36 -6.27 20.51
CA SER A 283 -25.93 -7.50 21.19
C SER A 283 -27.12 -8.23 21.83
N TYR A 284 -26.93 -9.51 22.17
CA TYR A 284 -27.93 -10.31 22.86
C TYR A 284 -27.46 -10.67 24.27
N GLN A 285 -28.24 -10.31 25.28
CA GLN A 285 -28.13 -10.95 26.59
C GLN A 285 -28.74 -12.34 26.49
N VAL A 286 -27.92 -13.37 26.68
CA VAL A 286 -28.33 -14.77 26.68
C VAL A 286 -28.31 -15.24 28.12
N GLN A 287 -29.47 -15.59 28.66
CA GLN A 287 -29.64 -16.15 30.00
C GLN A 287 -30.14 -17.59 29.88
N ASP A 288 -29.41 -18.53 30.46
CA ASP A 288 -29.85 -19.90 30.63
C ASP A 288 -31.01 -19.95 31.66
N MET A 289 -32.09 -20.66 31.34
CA MET A 289 -33.27 -20.76 32.19
C MET A 289 -33.21 -21.92 33.20
N GLY A 290 -32.02 -22.42 33.53
CA GLY A 290 -31.83 -23.64 34.32
C GLY A 290 -31.92 -24.91 33.48
N SER A 291 -31.35 -24.88 32.27
CA SER A 291 -31.42 -25.99 31.32
C SER A 291 -30.52 -27.16 31.77
N PRO A 292 -30.98 -28.43 31.70
CA PRO A 292 -30.15 -29.57 32.12
C PRO A 292 -28.86 -29.74 31.27
N ASN A 293 -28.95 -29.39 29.99
CA ASN A 293 -27.85 -29.52 29.03
C ASN A 293 -26.92 -28.29 28.98
N GLY A 294 -27.35 -27.15 29.54
CA GLY A 294 -26.62 -25.90 29.61
C GLY A 294 -26.59 -25.12 28.29
N THR A 295 -26.81 -23.82 28.37
CA THR A 295 -26.52 -22.88 27.29
C THR A 295 -25.01 -22.58 27.23
N ALA A 296 -24.44 -22.38 26.03
CA ALA A 296 -23.10 -21.87 25.80
C ALA A 296 -23.08 -20.89 24.61
N ILE A 297 -21.96 -20.18 24.39
CA ILE A 297 -21.78 -19.26 23.25
C ILE A 297 -20.46 -19.57 22.55
N ASP A 298 -20.50 -19.71 21.21
CA ASP A 298 -19.39 -19.93 20.26
C ASP A 298 -18.50 -21.18 20.49
N ASN A 299 -18.47 -21.76 21.69
CA ASN A 299 -17.76 -22.98 22.05
C ASN A 299 -18.53 -23.77 23.12
N ALA A 300 -18.84 -25.04 22.83
CA ALA A 300 -19.57 -25.95 23.72
C ALA A 300 -18.86 -26.22 25.07
N SER A 301 -17.55 -25.94 25.18
CA SER A 301 -16.78 -26.11 26.42
C SER A 301 -17.14 -25.13 27.53
N PHE A 302 -17.76 -23.99 27.23
CA PHE A 302 -18.02 -22.92 28.21
C PHE A 302 -19.51 -22.67 28.39
N ARG A 303 -20.12 -23.41 29.34
CA ARG A 303 -21.51 -23.18 29.78
C ARG A 303 -21.64 -21.81 30.46
N ILE A 304 -22.77 -21.14 30.21
CA ILE A 304 -23.11 -19.83 30.78
C ILE A 304 -24.35 -19.94 31.69
N GLN A 305 -24.46 -19.02 32.65
CA GLN A 305 -25.73 -18.73 33.34
C GLN A 305 -26.38 -17.48 32.73
N THR A 306 -25.61 -16.39 32.64
CA THR A 306 -25.94 -15.21 31.83
C THR A 306 -24.67 -14.70 31.16
N ALA A 307 -24.72 -14.39 29.86
CA ALA A 307 -23.59 -13.82 29.13
C ALA A 307 -24.04 -12.92 27.98
N MET A 308 -23.10 -12.13 27.46
CA MET A 308 -23.30 -11.26 26.29
C MET A 308 -22.85 -11.99 25.03
N ALA A 309 -23.74 -12.15 24.06
CA ALA A 309 -23.45 -12.71 22.75
C ALA A 309 -23.46 -11.61 21.68
N LYS A 310 -22.52 -11.69 20.73
CA LYS A 310 -22.44 -10.73 19.61
C LYS A 310 -23.45 -11.10 18.51
N PRO A 311 -23.84 -10.17 17.63
CA PRO A 311 -24.62 -10.47 16.40
C PRO A 311 -24.10 -11.65 15.57
N SER A 312 -22.77 -11.83 15.57
CA SER A 312 -22.06 -12.88 14.83
C SER A 312 -21.91 -14.21 15.59
N SER A 313 -22.28 -14.25 16.88
CA SER A 313 -22.12 -15.44 17.73
C SER A 313 -23.17 -16.52 17.45
N VAL A 314 -22.81 -17.76 17.79
CA VAL A 314 -23.70 -18.93 17.81
C VAL A 314 -24.03 -19.26 19.26
N VAL A 315 -25.31 -19.24 19.62
CA VAL A 315 -25.80 -19.75 20.90
C VAL A 315 -25.95 -21.27 20.78
N LEU A 316 -25.40 -21.99 21.73
CA LEU A 316 -25.49 -23.44 21.83
C LEU A 316 -26.49 -23.77 22.94
N LEU A 317 -27.59 -24.43 22.59
CA LEU A 317 -28.65 -24.85 23.49
C LEU A 317 -28.47 -26.34 23.73
N GLY A 318 -27.66 -26.71 24.73
CA GLY A 318 -27.03 -28.03 24.77
C GLY A 318 -26.11 -28.19 23.56
N GLY A 319 -26.37 -29.20 22.72
CA GLY A 319 -25.69 -29.35 21.42
C GLY A 319 -26.43 -28.73 20.23
N PHE A 320 -27.63 -28.16 20.40
CA PHE A 320 -28.33 -27.49 19.30
C PHE A 320 -27.68 -26.13 19.01
N SER A 321 -27.29 -25.88 17.76
CA SER A 321 -26.62 -24.63 17.35
C SER A 321 -27.59 -23.61 16.76
N LEU A 322 -27.72 -22.44 17.39
CA LEU A 322 -28.57 -21.32 16.98
C LEU A 322 -27.73 -20.07 16.65
N PRO A 323 -27.40 -19.82 15.36
CA PRO A 323 -26.69 -18.61 14.94
C PRO A 323 -27.55 -17.36 15.14
N LEU A 324 -27.07 -16.37 15.91
CA LEU A 324 -27.84 -15.14 16.17
C LEU A 324 -28.05 -14.30 14.90
N GLN A 325 -27.16 -14.42 13.91
CA GLN A 325 -27.29 -13.78 12.61
C GLN A 325 -28.45 -14.36 11.76
N LEU A 326 -28.89 -15.60 12.01
CA LEU A 326 -30.14 -16.13 11.44
C LEU A 326 -31.35 -15.47 12.12
N LEU A 327 -31.29 -15.35 13.45
CA LEU A 327 -32.33 -14.76 14.28
C LEU A 327 -32.54 -13.27 13.94
N GLN A 328 -31.48 -12.49 13.75
CA GLN A 328 -31.56 -11.10 13.27
C GLN A 328 -32.28 -10.98 11.93
N ARG A 329 -31.96 -11.83 10.95
CA ARG A 329 -32.64 -11.85 9.64
C ARG A 329 -34.12 -12.22 9.76
N MET A 330 -34.48 -13.05 10.74
CA MET A 330 -35.90 -13.35 11.05
C MET A 330 -36.61 -12.13 11.66
N VAL A 331 -35.94 -11.30 12.48
CA VAL A 331 -36.49 -10.03 13.00
C VAL A 331 -36.63 -8.97 11.90
N GLU A 332 -35.68 -8.89 10.98
CA GLU A 332 -35.73 -7.98 9.83
C GLU A 332 -36.85 -8.37 8.87
N ASN A 333 -36.95 -9.65 8.52
CA ASN A 333 -38.01 -10.16 7.64
C ASN A 333 -39.40 -10.20 8.31
N ALA A 334 -39.50 -10.24 9.64
CA ALA A 334 -40.80 -10.12 10.33
C ALA A 334 -41.49 -8.74 10.13
N LYS A 335 -40.84 -7.79 9.42
CA LYS A 335 -41.37 -6.48 9.06
C LYS A 335 -41.73 -6.33 7.57
N GLY A 336 -41.64 -7.39 6.77
CA GLY A 336 -42.02 -7.38 5.36
C GLY A 336 -42.45 -8.75 4.86
N GLU A 337 -43.52 -8.82 4.07
CA GLU A 337 -44.08 -10.08 3.57
C GLU A 337 -43.15 -10.73 2.52
N GLY A 338 -42.20 -11.54 2.99
CA GLY A 338 -41.24 -12.27 2.17
C GLY A 338 -40.88 -13.62 2.78
N SER A 339 -41.15 -14.72 2.06
CA SER A 339 -41.01 -16.07 2.60
C SER A 339 -39.56 -16.55 2.63
N VAL A 340 -39.21 -17.33 3.66
CA VAL A 340 -37.85 -17.87 3.89
C VAL A 340 -37.34 -18.72 2.71
N MET A 341 -38.23 -19.27 1.88
CA MET A 341 -37.87 -20.03 0.68
C MET A 341 -37.00 -19.25 -0.31
N GLN A 342 -37.25 -17.94 -0.50
CA GLN A 342 -36.50 -17.13 -1.47
C GLN A 342 -35.01 -16.94 -1.08
N MET A 343 -34.64 -17.16 0.19
CA MET A 343 -33.24 -17.11 0.62
C MET A 343 -32.49 -18.42 0.33
N ALA A 344 -33.17 -19.56 0.20
CA ALA A 344 -32.54 -20.83 -0.14
C ALA A 344 -32.16 -20.89 -1.63
N GLU A 345 -33.05 -20.38 -2.49
CA GLU A 345 -32.91 -20.38 -3.95
C GLU A 345 -31.72 -19.54 -4.46
N ALA A 346 -31.34 -18.50 -3.71
CA ALA A 346 -30.17 -17.66 -4.00
C ALA A 346 -28.85 -18.19 -3.42
N ALA A 347 -28.89 -19.05 -2.39
CA ALA A 347 -27.70 -19.54 -1.68
C ALA A 347 -27.04 -20.76 -2.34
N VAL A 348 -27.81 -21.55 -3.09
CA VAL A 348 -27.32 -22.66 -3.92
C VAL A 348 -27.57 -22.30 -5.38
N GLN A 349 -26.60 -21.64 -6.02
CA GLN A 349 -26.62 -21.48 -7.48
C GLN A 349 -26.74 -22.87 -8.12
N GLY A 350 -27.75 -23.06 -8.97
CA GLY A 350 -28.13 -24.33 -9.60
C GLY A 350 -27.09 -24.84 -10.61
N LEU A 351 -25.89 -25.17 -10.13
CA LEU A 351 -24.79 -25.66 -10.93
C LEU A 351 -24.88 -27.16 -11.09
N ASN A 352 -25.07 -27.60 -12.33
CA ASN A 352 -24.78 -28.97 -12.74
C ASN A 352 -23.27 -29.20 -12.64
N LEU A 353 -22.83 -29.72 -11.49
CA LEU A 353 -21.45 -30.08 -11.17
C LEU A 353 -21.08 -31.49 -11.68
N ASP A 354 -21.99 -32.19 -12.38
CA ASP A 354 -21.73 -33.49 -13.00
C ASP A 354 -21.16 -33.38 -14.42
N LYS A 355 -20.92 -32.14 -14.90
CA LYS A 355 -20.01 -31.89 -16.02
C LYS A 355 -18.66 -32.59 -15.75
N PRO A 356 -18.12 -33.38 -16.71
CA PRO A 356 -16.83 -34.06 -16.53
C PRO A 356 -15.65 -33.08 -16.39
N VAL A 357 -15.86 -31.81 -16.74
CA VAL A 357 -14.91 -30.71 -16.63
C VAL A 357 -15.63 -29.47 -16.12
N ILE A 358 -15.27 -29.03 -14.91
CA ILE A 358 -15.74 -27.80 -14.27
C ILE A 358 -14.64 -26.75 -14.42
N THR A 359 -14.94 -25.61 -15.03
CA THR A 359 -14.05 -24.44 -15.03
C THR A 359 -14.34 -23.56 -13.82
N VAL A 360 -13.28 -23.08 -13.15
CA VAL A 360 -13.37 -22.27 -11.94
C VAL A 360 -12.69 -20.92 -12.17
N GLY A 361 -13.37 -19.83 -11.85
CA GLY A 361 -12.82 -18.49 -12.02
C GLY A 361 -13.79 -17.39 -11.59
N ARG A 362 -13.38 -16.13 -11.76
CA ARG A 362 -14.18 -14.97 -11.33
C ARG A 362 -15.09 -14.40 -12.44
N ALA A 363 -14.82 -14.70 -13.71
CA ALA A 363 -15.68 -14.22 -14.80
C ALA A 363 -16.98 -15.04 -14.88
N PRO A 364 -18.11 -14.46 -15.36
CA PRO A 364 -19.39 -15.17 -15.48
C PRO A 364 -19.40 -16.29 -16.54
N GLY A 365 -18.34 -16.43 -17.34
CA GLY A 365 -18.14 -17.55 -18.29
C GLY A 365 -17.30 -18.71 -17.74
N ASN A 366 -17.33 -18.94 -16.42
CA ASN A 366 -16.86 -20.18 -15.80
C ASN A 366 -18.06 -20.93 -15.23
N ASP A 367 -17.91 -22.23 -15.01
CA ASP A 367 -18.93 -23.03 -14.36
C ASP A 367 -19.05 -22.64 -12.88
N LEU A 368 -17.97 -22.74 -12.10
CA LEU A 368 -17.94 -22.23 -10.74
C LEU A 368 -17.42 -20.79 -10.70
N ILE A 369 -18.35 -19.84 -10.54
CA ILE A 369 -18.06 -18.41 -10.42
C ILE A 369 -17.70 -18.08 -8.96
N LEU A 370 -16.46 -17.65 -8.72
CA LEU A 370 -15.97 -17.23 -7.40
C LEU A 370 -15.69 -15.72 -7.41
N PRO A 371 -16.59 -14.87 -6.86
CA PRO A 371 -16.51 -13.40 -6.96
C PRO A 371 -15.49 -12.76 -6.01
N HIS A 372 -14.28 -13.34 -5.86
CA HIS A 372 -13.26 -12.87 -4.92
C HIS A 372 -12.09 -12.15 -5.65
N PRO A 373 -11.57 -11.00 -5.17
CA PRO A 373 -10.55 -10.22 -5.89
C PRO A 373 -9.28 -10.99 -6.27
N SER A 374 -8.84 -11.94 -5.44
CA SER A 374 -7.66 -12.79 -5.68
C SER A 374 -7.88 -13.94 -6.67
N VAL A 375 -9.10 -14.17 -7.16
CA VAL A 375 -9.42 -15.22 -8.14
C VAL A 375 -9.27 -14.68 -9.57
N SER A 376 -8.57 -15.44 -10.41
CA SER A 376 -8.32 -15.11 -11.81
C SER A 376 -9.59 -15.26 -12.65
N SER A 377 -9.74 -14.45 -13.70
CA SER A 377 -10.99 -14.41 -14.48
C SER A 377 -11.35 -15.75 -15.12
N ARG A 378 -10.36 -16.56 -15.51
CA ARG A 378 -10.40 -18.03 -15.46
C ARG A 378 -9.20 -18.44 -14.60
N HIS A 379 -9.34 -19.40 -13.68
CA HIS A 379 -8.31 -19.70 -12.67
C HIS A 379 -7.86 -21.15 -12.71
N ALA A 380 -8.81 -22.08 -12.61
CA ALA A 380 -8.54 -23.51 -12.55
C ALA A 380 -9.55 -24.30 -13.38
N GLN A 381 -9.21 -25.56 -13.64
CA GLN A 381 -10.05 -26.56 -14.26
C GLN A 381 -10.01 -27.80 -13.36
N ILE A 382 -11.19 -28.28 -12.97
CA ILE A 382 -11.36 -29.48 -12.12
C ILE A 382 -12.12 -30.49 -12.98
N SER A 383 -11.50 -31.62 -13.32
CA SER A 383 -12.08 -32.66 -14.15
C SER A 383 -12.30 -33.95 -13.37
N LYS A 384 -13.48 -34.54 -13.51
CA LYS A 384 -13.93 -35.73 -12.79
C LYS A 384 -13.41 -36.98 -13.53
N GLN A 385 -12.64 -37.81 -12.85
CA GLN A 385 -12.10 -39.07 -13.38
C GLN A 385 -13.07 -40.24 -13.14
N GLN A 386 -12.93 -41.32 -13.90
CA GLN A 386 -13.84 -42.48 -13.88
C GLN A 386 -13.84 -43.24 -12.54
N ASP A 387 -12.83 -43.01 -11.70
CA ASP A 387 -12.66 -43.60 -10.36
C ASP A 387 -13.22 -42.71 -9.23
N GLY A 388 -13.91 -41.62 -9.56
CA GLY A 388 -14.47 -40.67 -8.59
C GLY A 388 -13.47 -39.64 -8.03
N ARG A 389 -12.22 -39.63 -8.50
CA ARG A 389 -11.23 -38.59 -8.15
C ARG A 389 -11.31 -37.39 -9.09
N PHE A 390 -10.64 -36.30 -8.72
CA PHE A 390 -10.64 -35.04 -9.47
C PHE A 390 -9.23 -34.68 -9.93
N GLN A 391 -8.99 -34.60 -11.24
CA GLN A 391 -7.78 -34.02 -11.79
C GLN A 391 -7.92 -32.48 -11.82
N ILE A 392 -6.97 -31.79 -11.20
CA ILE A 392 -6.99 -30.34 -11.00
C ILE A 392 -5.83 -29.72 -11.78
N ARG A 393 -6.15 -28.75 -12.63
CA ARG A 393 -5.22 -28.04 -13.50
C ARG A 393 -5.33 -26.54 -13.26
N ASP A 394 -4.22 -25.91 -12.91
CA ASP A 394 -4.10 -24.44 -12.92
C ASP A 394 -4.09 -23.91 -14.36
N LEU A 395 -4.89 -22.88 -14.66
CA LEU A 395 -5.01 -22.31 -16.01
C LEU A 395 -4.07 -21.12 -16.23
N GLY A 396 -2.90 -21.10 -15.58
CA GLY A 396 -1.96 -19.97 -15.59
C GLY A 396 -2.43 -18.83 -14.69
N SER A 397 -2.96 -19.17 -13.51
CA SER A 397 -3.59 -18.20 -12.60
C SER A 397 -2.56 -17.26 -11.96
N THR A 398 -2.99 -16.04 -11.62
CA THR A 398 -2.08 -15.00 -11.09
C THR A 398 -1.56 -15.29 -9.68
N ASN A 399 -2.33 -16.02 -8.86
CA ASN A 399 -1.97 -16.32 -7.46
C ASN A 399 -1.75 -17.82 -7.18
N GLY A 400 -2.02 -18.70 -8.15
CA GLY A 400 -1.89 -20.15 -8.03
C GLY A 400 -3.17 -20.86 -7.58
N THR A 401 -3.32 -22.09 -8.06
CA THR A 401 -4.17 -23.13 -7.49
C THR A 401 -3.32 -24.03 -6.60
N TYR A 402 -3.84 -24.44 -5.45
CA TYR A 402 -3.15 -25.30 -4.50
C TYR A 402 -4.04 -26.46 -4.07
N VAL A 403 -3.49 -27.67 -3.93
CA VAL A 403 -4.17 -28.83 -3.34
C VAL A 403 -3.50 -29.14 -2.02
N ASN A 404 -4.27 -29.13 -0.93
CA ASN A 404 -3.80 -29.28 0.45
C ASN A 404 -2.63 -28.34 0.84
N GLY A 405 -2.44 -27.24 0.10
CA GLY A 405 -1.38 -26.24 0.29
C GLY A 405 -0.13 -26.44 -0.58
N GLN A 406 -0.03 -27.53 -1.35
CA GLN A 406 0.98 -27.67 -2.40
C GLN A 406 0.50 -27.04 -3.71
N ARG A 407 1.37 -26.31 -4.41
CA ARG A 407 0.99 -25.56 -5.63
C ARG A 407 0.86 -26.49 -6.83
N VAL A 408 -0.28 -26.43 -7.52
CA VAL A 408 -0.51 -27.13 -8.80
C VAL A 408 0.39 -26.51 -9.87
N ALA A 409 1.36 -27.29 -10.36
CA ALA A 409 2.31 -26.91 -11.41
C ALA A 409 2.13 -27.75 -12.69
N GLN A 410 1.74 -29.01 -12.52
CA GLN A 410 1.17 -29.91 -13.54
C GLN A 410 -0.19 -30.40 -13.00
N PRO A 411 -1.05 -31.07 -13.79
CA PRO A 411 -2.33 -31.58 -13.30
C PRO A 411 -2.15 -32.56 -12.14
N VAL A 412 -2.79 -32.30 -11.00
CA VAL A 412 -2.73 -33.13 -9.77
C VAL A 412 -4.06 -33.84 -9.58
N VAL A 413 -4.05 -35.13 -9.23
CA VAL A 413 -5.27 -35.86 -8.86
C VAL A 413 -5.51 -35.70 -7.35
N ALA A 414 -6.74 -35.32 -6.98
CA ALA A 414 -7.22 -35.11 -5.62
C ALA A 414 -8.46 -35.99 -5.34
N GLY A 415 -8.64 -36.44 -4.11
CA GLY A 415 -9.75 -37.28 -3.68
C GLY A 415 -10.87 -36.53 -2.95
N PRO A 416 -11.97 -37.21 -2.62
CA PRO A 416 -12.95 -36.72 -1.65
C PRO A 416 -12.27 -36.37 -0.31
N GLY A 417 -12.64 -35.24 0.28
CA GLY A 417 -12.02 -34.68 1.49
C GLY A 417 -10.87 -33.69 1.23
N ASP A 418 -10.25 -33.71 0.04
CA ASP A 418 -9.15 -32.79 -0.29
C ASP A 418 -9.62 -31.34 -0.41
N ARG A 419 -8.71 -30.41 -0.06
CA ARG A 419 -8.97 -28.97 -0.07
C ARG A 419 -8.23 -28.29 -1.22
N VAL A 420 -9.00 -27.63 -2.08
CA VAL A 420 -8.49 -26.94 -3.28
C VAL A 420 -8.56 -25.43 -3.06
N THR A 421 -7.42 -24.80 -2.82
CA THR A 421 -7.34 -23.35 -2.62
C THR A 421 -7.11 -22.65 -3.95
N VAL A 422 -8.06 -21.78 -4.32
CA VAL A 422 -8.15 -21.02 -5.56
C VAL A 422 -8.00 -19.54 -5.18
N GLY A 423 -6.77 -19.02 -5.19
CA GLY A 423 -6.47 -17.71 -4.62
C GLY A 423 -6.66 -17.71 -3.10
N ALA A 424 -7.67 -16.97 -2.61
CA ALA A 424 -8.04 -16.91 -1.19
C ALA A 424 -9.31 -17.72 -0.84
N VAL A 425 -9.96 -18.33 -1.83
CA VAL A 425 -11.14 -19.19 -1.63
C VAL A 425 -10.67 -20.63 -1.51
N THR A 426 -11.15 -21.38 -0.51
CA THR A 426 -10.93 -22.83 -0.43
C THR A 426 -12.21 -23.56 -0.77
N LEU A 427 -12.09 -24.48 -1.73
CA LEU A 427 -13.11 -25.43 -2.13
C LEU A 427 -12.89 -26.75 -1.38
N LEU A 428 -13.97 -27.38 -0.94
CA LEU A 428 -13.94 -28.75 -0.42
C LEU A 428 -14.41 -29.72 -1.51
N LEU A 429 -13.61 -30.75 -1.78
CA LEU A 429 -14.04 -31.85 -2.64
C LEU A 429 -14.79 -32.90 -1.84
N GLY A 430 -15.89 -33.37 -2.40
CA GLY A 430 -16.73 -34.43 -1.86
C GLY A 430 -16.73 -35.67 -2.73
N ALA A 431 -17.54 -36.66 -2.37
CA ALA A 431 -17.66 -37.92 -3.12
C ALA A 431 -18.32 -37.77 -4.50
N ARG A 432 -18.91 -36.60 -4.83
CA ARG A 432 -19.63 -36.35 -6.10
C ARG A 432 -19.18 -35.10 -6.86
N GLY A 433 -18.58 -34.12 -6.18
CA GLY A 433 -18.24 -32.83 -6.78
C GLY A 433 -17.67 -31.88 -5.73
N ILE A 434 -17.87 -30.59 -5.94
CA ILE A 434 -17.45 -29.54 -5.00
C ILE A 434 -18.57 -29.36 -3.95
N GLU A 435 -18.31 -29.72 -2.70
CA GLU A 435 -19.33 -29.71 -1.64
C GLU A 435 -19.51 -28.35 -0.96
N GLY A 436 -18.57 -27.43 -1.16
CA GLY A 436 -18.66 -26.05 -0.68
C GLY A 436 -17.49 -25.19 -1.11
N ALA A 437 -17.72 -23.88 -1.15
CA ALA A 437 -16.72 -22.86 -1.41
C ALA A 437 -16.77 -21.82 -0.28
N GLN A 438 -15.66 -21.59 0.41
CA GLN A 438 -15.57 -20.57 1.46
C GLN A 438 -14.32 -19.73 1.34
N ARG A 439 -14.42 -18.45 1.72
CA ARG A 439 -13.25 -17.61 2.00
C ARG A 439 -12.37 -18.32 3.02
N ALA A 440 -11.05 -18.33 2.82
CA ALA A 440 -10.13 -18.81 3.84
C ALA A 440 -10.20 -17.91 5.08
N LYS A 441 -10.99 -18.32 6.09
CA LYS A 441 -10.81 -17.88 7.48
C LYS A 441 -9.38 -18.24 7.91
N VAL A 442 -8.70 -17.37 8.67
CA VAL A 442 -7.28 -17.57 9.04
C VAL A 442 -7.11 -17.58 10.56
N ARG A 443 -6.98 -18.77 11.13
CA ARG A 443 -6.40 -18.96 12.47
C ARG A 443 -4.88 -18.75 12.37
N LEU A 444 -4.31 -18.02 13.32
CA LEU A 444 -2.87 -17.76 13.44
C LEU A 444 -2.38 -18.34 14.76
N ASP A 445 -1.38 -19.21 14.68
CA ASP A 445 -0.78 -19.90 15.82
C ASP A 445 0.72 -19.57 15.92
N LEU A 446 1.12 -19.06 17.08
CA LEU A 446 2.51 -18.90 17.51
C LEU A 446 2.80 -20.04 18.49
N ILE A 447 3.70 -20.96 18.13
CA ILE A 447 4.08 -22.09 18.98
C ILE A 447 5.57 -21.99 19.29
N GLN A 448 5.90 -21.79 20.57
CA GLN A 448 7.25 -21.66 21.14
C GLN A 448 8.18 -20.69 20.41
N VAL A 449 7.63 -19.62 19.84
CA VAL A 449 8.37 -18.72 18.93
C VAL A 449 9.46 -17.98 19.68
N GLY A 450 10.71 -18.24 19.30
CA GLY A 450 11.91 -17.59 19.81
C GLY A 450 12.83 -17.09 18.70
N LEU A 451 13.53 -15.99 18.94
CA LEU A 451 14.47 -15.38 18.00
C LEU A 451 15.69 -14.87 18.76
N THR A 452 16.86 -15.42 18.44
CA THR A 452 18.15 -15.00 18.98
C THR A 452 19.06 -14.49 17.87
N VAL A 453 19.58 -13.28 18.02
CA VAL A 453 20.55 -12.66 17.10
C VAL A 453 21.92 -12.54 17.76
N LYS A 454 22.99 -12.32 16.98
CA LYS A 454 24.27 -11.89 17.55
C LYS A 454 24.27 -10.37 17.73
N ASP A 455 24.62 -9.88 18.91
CA ASP A 455 24.75 -8.46 19.16
C ASP A 455 25.95 -7.90 18.38
N ARG A 456 25.76 -6.77 17.66
CA ARG A 456 26.79 -6.18 16.79
C ARG A 456 28.00 -5.64 17.57
N SER A 457 27.85 -5.34 18.85
CA SER A 457 28.92 -4.74 19.67
C SER A 457 29.78 -5.78 20.40
N THR A 458 29.17 -6.89 20.83
CA THR A 458 29.84 -7.92 21.66
C THR A 458 29.93 -9.29 21.01
N GLY A 459 29.29 -9.51 19.85
CA GLY A 459 29.23 -10.79 19.15
C GLY A 459 28.41 -11.89 19.86
N LYS A 460 28.00 -11.67 21.11
CA LYS A 460 27.26 -12.62 21.96
C LYS A 460 25.83 -12.81 21.46
N PRO A 461 25.22 -14.00 21.67
CA PRO A 461 23.80 -14.22 21.39
C PRO A 461 22.94 -13.35 22.32
N ARG A 462 21.90 -12.74 21.75
CA ARG A 462 20.93 -11.87 22.41
C ARG A 462 19.52 -12.29 21.97
N PRO A 463 18.64 -12.75 22.88
CA PRO A 463 17.25 -13.00 22.55
C PRO A 463 16.52 -11.68 22.26
N LEU A 464 15.65 -11.72 21.25
CA LEU A 464 14.71 -10.67 20.87
C LEU A 464 13.25 -11.12 21.02
N LEU A 465 13.01 -12.44 20.97
CA LEU A 465 11.73 -13.12 21.25
C LEU A 465 12.06 -14.41 22.02
N GLU A 466 11.27 -14.76 23.05
CA GLU A 466 11.57 -15.89 23.93
C GLU A 466 10.30 -16.71 24.26
N ASN A 467 10.17 -17.87 23.61
CA ASN A 467 9.13 -18.89 23.86
C ASN A 467 7.69 -18.32 23.85
N ILE A 468 7.35 -17.53 22.83
CA ILE A 468 6.02 -16.94 22.69
C ILE A 468 5.04 -18.01 22.18
N ASN A 469 3.96 -18.23 22.95
CA ASN A 469 2.87 -19.15 22.64
C ASN A 469 1.55 -18.37 22.63
N MET A 470 0.78 -18.44 21.55
CA MET A 470 -0.46 -17.65 21.36
C MET A 470 -1.28 -18.22 20.19
N SER A 471 -2.60 -18.28 20.33
CA SER A 471 -3.51 -18.70 19.26
C SER A 471 -4.65 -17.70 19.06
N ILE A 472 -4.76 -17.20 17.83
CA ILE A 472 -5.70 -16.17 17.40
C ILE A 472 -6.69 -16.79 16.41
N PHE A 473 -7.98 -16.66 16.70
CA PHE A 473 -9.07 -17.23 15.90
C PHE A 473 -9.58 -16.28 14.80
N PRO A 474 -10.26 -16.81 13.76
CA PRO A 474 -10.82 -16.00 12.70
C PRO A 474 -11.88 -15.01 13.18
N GLY A 475 -11.68 -13.72 12.88
CA GLY A 475 -12.58 -12.64 13.32
C GLY A 475 -12.15 -11.94 14.61
N GLU A 476 -11.05 -12.35 15.25
CA GLU A 476 -10.50 -11.65 16.41
C GLU A 476 -9.67 -10.42 15.98
N LEU A 477 -9.87 -9.31 16.70
CA LEU A 477 -9.04 -8.10 16.68
C LEU A 477 -8.11 -8.10 17.89
N ILE A 478 -6.81 -8.22 17.65
CA ILE A 478 -5.77 -8.39 18.67
C ILE A 478 -4.87 -7.16 18.78
N GLY A 479 -4.81 -6.56 19.96
CA GLY A 479 -3.91 -5.46 20.27
C GLY A 479 -2.57 -5.96 20.83
N MET A 480 -1.44 -5.58 20.23
CA MET A 480 -0.09 -5.97 20.66
C MET A 480 0.64 -4.77 21.27
N LEU A 481 0.96 -4.86 22.55
CA LEU A 481 1.33 -3.73 23.40
C LEU A 481 2.63 -4.04 24.16
N GLY A 482 3.18 -3.03 24.83
CA GLY A 482 4.45 -3.12 25.56
C GLY A 482 5.45 -2.04 25.14
N PRO A 483 6.49 -1.80 25.95
CA PRO A 483 7.42 -0.69 25.78
C PRO A 483 8.27 -0.79 24.51
N SER A 484 8.92 0.31 24.16
CA SER A 484 9.92 0.35 23.08
C SER A 484 11.04 -0.67 23.34
N GLY A 485 11.37 -1.47 22.32
CA GLY A 485 12.32 -2.58 22.44
C GLY A 485 11.76 -3.88 23.03
N ALA A 486 10.46 -3.99 23.32
CA ALA A 486 9.82 -5.24 23.77
C ALA A 486 9.62 -6.31 22.67
N GLY A 487 10.18 -6.11 21.46
CA GLY A 487 10.09 -7.08 20.36
C GLY A 487 8.80 -7.03 19.53
N LYS A 488 7.88 -6.07 19.76
CA LYS A 488 6.59 -5.91 19.04
C LYS A 488 6.72 -6.11 17.51
N SER A 489 7.40 -5.19 16.82
CA SER A 489 7.60 -5.27 15.36
C SER A 489 8.47 -6.47 14.95
N THR A 490 9.34 -6.98 15.82
CA THR A 490 10.12 -8.21 15.58
C THR A 490 9.21 -9.45 15.53
N LEU A 491 8.20 -9.52 16.39
CA LEU A 491 7.16 -10.54 16.34
C LEU A 491 6.28 -10.38 15.10
N LEU A 492 5.85 -9.16 14.75
CA LEU A 492 5.12 -8.91 13.50
C LEU A 492 5.91 -9.38 12.26
N MET A 493 7.19 -9.03 12.15
CA MET A 493 8.06 -9.46 11.05
C MET A 493 8.28 -10.99 11.02
N THR A 494 8.14 -11.66 12.17
CA THR A 494 8.17 -13.12 12.28
C THR A 494 6.85 -13.74 11.80
N VAL A 495 5.70 -13.18 12.19
CA VAL A 495 4.35 -13.57 11.72
C VAL A 495 4.17 -13.30 10.22
N LEU A 496 4.77 -12.24 9.70
CA LEU A 496 4.82 -11.91 8.26
C LEU A 496 5.75 -12.84 7.46
N GLY A 497 6.51 -13.70 8.12
CA GLY A 497 7.47 -14.61 7.47
C GLY A 497 8.72 -13.93 6.91
N ILE A 498 8.95 -12.65 7.25
CA ILE A 498 10.11 -11.84 6.82
C ILE A 498 11.35 -12.24 7.64
N ILE A 499 11.18 -12.40 8.95
CA ILE A 499 12.20 -12.94 9.85
C ILE A 499 11.86 -14.40 10.18
N ARG A 500 12.86 -15.29 10.12
CA ARG A 500 12.72 -16.67 10.58
C ARG A 500 13.03 -16.77 12.07
N PRO A 501 12.17 -17.42 12.89
CA PRO A 501 12.49 -17.68 14.28
C PRO A 501 13.62 -18.71 14.39
N THR A 502 14.41 -18.63 15.46
CA THR A 502 15.45 -19.62 15.80
C THR A 502 14.91 -20.79 16.61
N GLY A 503 13.70 -20.67 17.18
CA GLY A 503 13.01 -21.74 17.90
C GLY A 503 11.48 -21.66 17.70
N GLY A 504 10.81 -22.80 17.79
CA GLY A 504 9.38 -22.92 17.53
C GLY A 504 8.99 -22.60 16.08
N GLY A 505 7.78 -22.10 15.87
CA GLY A 505 7.33 -21.66 14.55
C GLY A 505 5.95 -21.00 14.54
N VAL A 506 5.65 -20.38 13.40
CA VAL A 506 4.34 -19.77 13.09
C VAL A 506 3.55 -20.74 12.22
N LEU A 507 2.29 -20.99 12.55
CA LEU A 507 1.35 -21.71 11.70
C LEU A 507 0.17 -20.82 11.30
N LEU A 508 -0.35 -21.05 10.10
CA LEU A 508 -1.62 -20.50 9.64
C LEU A 508 -2.56 -21.67 9.32
N ASN A 509 -3.74 -21.68 9.93
CA ASN A 509 -4.70 -22.80 9.87
C ASN A 509 -4.03 -24.17 10.15
N GLY A 510 -3.18 -24.23 11.18
CA GLY A 510 -2.46 -25.46 11.56
C GLY A 510 -1.34 -25.92 10.63
N LYS A 511 -0.91 -25.11 9.64
CA LYS A 511 0.19 -25.45 8.72
C LYS A 511 1.36 -24.47 8.86
N PRO A 512 2.64 -24.92 8.90
CA PRO A 512 3.78 -24.03 9.07
C PRO A 512 3.87 -22.94 7.98
N LEU A 513 3.96 -21.68 8.39
CA LEU A 513 3.99 -20.51 7.50
C LEU A 513 5.10 -20.61 6.44
N PHE A 514 6.31 -21.00 6.87
CA PHE A 514 7.50 -20.99 6.02
C PHE A 514 7.54 -22.08 4.96
N SER A 515 6.75 -23.17 5.10
CA SER A 515 6.69 -24.25 4.11
C SER A 515 5.64 -24.02 3.03
N GLN A 516 4.62 -23.20 3.29
CA GLN A 516 3.52 -22.90 2.35
C GLN A 516 3.35 -21.38 2.09
N TYR A 517 4.44 -20.62 2.22
CA TYR A 517 4.43 -19.15 2.18
C TYR A 517 3.79 -18.54 0.91
N GLU A 518 3.94 -19.16 -0.28
CA GLU A 518 3.28 -18.66 -1.51
C GLU A 518 1.74 -18.68 -1.41
N SER A 519 1.14 -19.73 -0.82
CA SER A 519 -0.33 -19.79 -0.66
C SER A 519 -0.82 -18.80 0.40
N PHE A 520 -0.05 -18.59 1.47
CA PHE A 520 -0.46 -17.71 2.57
C PHE A 520 -0.29 -16.22 2.25
N ARG A 521 0.78 -15.84 1.52
CA ARG A 521 1.04 -14.44 1.16
C ARG A 521 -0.10 -13.77 0.37
N THR A 522 -0.95 -14.54 -0.33
CA THR A 522 -2.14 -14.00 -1.01
C THR A 522 -3.24 -13.55 -0.04
N ASN A 523 -3.22 -14.06 1.20
CA ASN A 523 -4.29 -13.92 2.19
C ASN A 523 -3.89 -13.00 3.36
N VAL A 524 -2.65 -12.53 3.41
CA VAL A 524 -2.09 -11.64 4.44
C VAL A 524 -1.86 -10.24 3.86
N GLY A 525 -2.47 -9.23 4.47
CA GLY A 525 -2.23 -7.81 4.18
C GLY A 525 -1.38 -7.17 5.28
N TYR A 526 -0.46 -6.28 4.90
CA TYR A 526 0.40 -5.55 5.83
C TYR A 526 0.27 -4.02 5.67
N VAL A 527 0.02 -3.32 6.77
CA VAL A 527 -0.02 -1.86 6.85
C VAL A 527 1.12 -1.38 7.77
N PRO A 528 2.17 -0.74 7.24
CA PRO A 528 3.29 -0.25 8.04
C PRO A 528 2.96 1.04 8.81
N GLN A 529 3.84 1.40 9.74
CA GLN A 529 3.76 2.63 10.55
C GLN A 529 3.84 3.92 9.71
N ASP A 530 4.57 3.92 8.61
CA ASP A 530 4.64 5.05 7.67
C ASP A 530 3.46 5.08 6.69
N ASP A 531 3.00 6.28 6.33
CA ASP A 531 1.94 6.48 5.34
C ASP A 531 2.45 6.30 3.89
N ILE A 532 2.77 5.05 3.49
CA ILE A 532 3.37 4.73 2.18
C ILE A 532 2.33 4.78 1.03
N VAL A 533 2.03 6.00 0.57
CA VAL A 533 1.16 6.34 -0.60
C VAL A 533 1.70 7.55 -1.36
N HIS A 534 1.34 7.70 -2.65
CA HIS A 534 1.68 8.88 -3.47
C HIS A 534 0.79 10.10 -3.11
N PRO A 535 1.33 11.21 -2.57
CA PRO A 535 0.54 12.36 -2.12
C PRO A 535 -0.26 13.07 -3.23
N GLU A 536 0.24 13.03 -4.47
CA GLU A 536 -0.32 13.75 -5.61
C GLU A 536 -1.55 13.07 -6.21
N LEU A 537 -1.78 11.78 -5.90
CA LEU A 537 -2.93 11.02 -6.39
C LEU A 537 -4.19 11.35 -5.59
N THR A 538 -5.36 11.09 -6.20
CA THR A 538 -6.60 11.01 -5.42
C THR A 538 -6.74 9.65 -4.76
N VAL A 539 -7.57 9.55 -3.72
CA VAL A 539 -7.80 8.29 -2.99
C VAL A 539 -8.24 7.17 -3.95
N ARG A 540 -9.26 7.42 -4.77
CA ARG A 540 -9.75 6.52 -5.83
C ARG A 540 -8.65 6.17 -6.84
N GLU A 541 -7.77 7.10 -7.20
CA GLU A 541 -6.68 6.82 -8.12
C GLU A 541 -5.60 5.92 -7.52
N ALA A 542 -5.21 6.15 -6.27
CA ALA A 542 -4.25 5.29 -5.57
C ALA A 542 -4.76 3.85 -5.48
N LEU A 543 -6.02 3.65 -5.08
CA LEU A 543 -6.68 2.35 -5.11
C LEU A 543 -6.75 1.78 -6.55
N ARG A 544 -7.08 2.60 -7.56
CA ARG A 544 -7.12 2.14 -8.98
C ARG A 544 -5.76 1.67 -9.50
N TYR A 545 -4.65 2.28 -9.11
CA TYR A 545 -3.31 1.77 -9.44
C TYR A 545 -2.97 0.51 -8.62
N ALA A 546 -3.30 0.47 -7.33
CA ALA A 546 -3.13 -0.72 -6.50
C ALA A 546 -3.89 -1.92 -7.08
N CYS A 547 -5.17 -1.77 -7.44
CA CYS A 547 -5.97 -2.79 -8.11
C CYS A 547 -5.30 -3.29 -9.40
N LYS A 548 -4.84 -2.38 -10.28
CA LYS A 548 -4.19 -2.75 -11.56
C LYS A 548 -2.85 -3.47 -11.41
N LEU A 549 -2.14 -3.29 -10.29
CA LEU A 549 -0.85 -3.94 -10.02
C LEU A 549 -0.99 -5.21 -9.16
N ARG A 550 -2.03 -5.29 -8.32
CA ARG A 550 -2.23 -6.37 -7.35
C ARG A 550 -3.22 -7.44 -7.80
N LEU A 551 -4.28 -7.11 -8.54
CA LEU A 551 -5.34 -8.03 -8.96
C LEU A 551 -4.96 -8.86 -10.21
N PRO A 552 -5.62 -10.02 -10.44
CA PRO A 552 -5.36 -10.88 -11.58
C PRO A 552 -5.54 -10.21 -12.94
N SER A 553 -4.75 -10.65 -13.93
CA SER A 553 -4.91 -10.21 -15.31
C SER A 553 -6.27 -10.67 -15.88
N GLY A 554 -7.00 -9.75 -16.51
CA GLY A 554 -8.36 -10.00 -17.00
C GLY A 554 -9.48 -9.54 -16.06
N THR A 555 -9.17 -8.84 -14.95
CA THR A 555 -10.19 -8.04 -14.23
C THR A 555 -10.79 -6.99 -15.18
N SER A 556 -12.11 -6.92 -15.30
CA SER A 556 -12.77 -5.89 -16.13
C SER A 556 -12.62 -4.51 -15.49
N LYS A 557 -12.68 -3.43 -16.29
CA LYS A 557 -12.65 -2.06 -15.75
C LYS A 557 -13.78 -1.84 -14.75
N LYS A 558 -15.01 -2.29 -15.07
CA LYS A 558 -16.18 -2.20 -14.19
C LYS A 558 -15.91 -2.84 -12.83
N HIS A 559 -15.36 -4.06 -12.81
CA HIS A 559 -15.12 -4.79 -11.56
C HIS A 559 -13.95 -4.22 -10.73
N ILE A 560 -13.00 -3.53 -11.36
CA ILE A 560 -12.01 -2.72 -10.63
C ILE A 560 -12.72 -1.58 -9.88
N GLU A 561 -13.62 -0.83 -10.54
CA GLU A 561 -14.35 0.26 -9.88
C GLU A 561 -15.33 -0.24 -8.81
N GLU A 562 -16.06 -1.35 -9.06
CA GLU A 562 -16.91 -2.01 -8.06
C GLU A 562 -16.12 -2.38 -6.79
N SER A 563 -14.92 -2.95 -6.96
CA SER A 563 -14.03 -3.30 -5.84
C SER A 563 -13.51 -2.07 -5.10
N ILE A 564 -13.14 -1.00 -5.81
CA ILE A 564 -12.70 0.27 -5.21
C ILE A 564 -13.83 0.89 -4.40
N ASP A 565 -15.01 1.01 -5.01
CA ASP A 565 -16.17 1.66 -4.41
C ASP A 565 -16.69 0.88 -3.18
N ALA A 566 -16.56 -0.46 -3.17
CA ALA A 566 -16.82 -1.29 -1.99
C ALA A 566 -15.79 -1.05 -0.87
N THR A 567 -14.49 -1.12 -1.18
CA THR A 567 -13.43 -0.88 -0.19
C THR A 567 -13.53 0.51 0.45
N LEU A 568 -13.83 1.55 -0.35
CA LEU A 568 -13.98 2.92 0.14
C LEU A 568 -15.16 3.09 1.10
N LYS A 569 -16.25 2.35 0.91
CA LYS A 569 -17.40 2.34 1.83
C LYS A 569 -17.04 1.60 3.12
N GLU A 570 -16.35 0.46 3.03
CA GLU A 570 -15.95 -0.33 4.21
C GLU A 570 -15.02 0.45 5.17
N VAL A 571 -14.06 1.21 4.63
CA VAL A 571 -13.18 2.09 5.44
C VAL A 571 -13.79 3.45 5.78
N GLY A 572 -14.97 3.81 5.26
CA GLY A 572 -15.59 5.12 5.51
C GLY A 572 -14.92 6.31 4.81
N LEU A 573 -14.31 6.11 3.64
CA LEU A 573 -13.67 7.16 2.81
C LEU A 573 -14.45 7.45 1.50
N TRP A 574 -15.74 7.12 1.47
CA TRP A 574 -16.55 7.25 0.26
C TRP A 574 -16.65 8.68 -0.25
N GLU A 575 -16.74 9.72 0.59
CA GLU A 575 -16.82 11.11 0.12
C GLU A 575 -15.45 11.70 -0.22
N GLN A 576 -14.38 11.24 0.44
CA GLN A 576 -13.01 11.67 0.21
C GLN A 576 -12.38 11.01 -1.03
N ARG A 577 -13.08 10.06 -1.68
CA ARG A 577 -12.65 9.27 -2.85
C ARG A 577 -11.96 10.09 -3.96
N ASP A 578 -12.48 11.28 -4.26
CA ASP A 578 -12.02 12.11 -5.39
C ASP A 578 -11.10 13.27 -4.93
N LEU A 579 -10.84 13.40 -3.61
CA LEU A 579 -9.85 14.32 -3.05
C LEU A 579 -8.42 13.77 -3.24
N ARG A 580 -7.43 14.68 -3.29
CA ARG A 580 -6.01 14.32 -3.22
C ARG A 580 -5.66 13.80 -1.83
N ILE A 581 -4.68 12.90 -1.75
CA ILE A 581 -4.21 12.34 -0.48
C ILE A 581 -3.46 13.40 0.35
N GLY A 582 -2.57 14.15 -0.30
CA GLY A 582 -1.75 15.17 0.37
C GLY A 582 -0.63 14.58 1.23
N SER A 583 0.27 15.45 1.69
CA SER A 583 1.42 15.10 2.54
C SER A 583 1.18 15.53 4.00
N ALA A 584 2.20 15.45 4.87
CA ALA A 584 2.08 15.98 6.23
C ALA A 584 2.05 17.51 6.25
N GLU A 585 2.73 18.13 5.29
CA GLU A 585 2.83 19.58 5.07
C GLU A 585 1.62 20.07 4.25
N GLN A 586 1.26 19.36 3.17
CA GLN A 586 0.10 19.66 2.34
C GLN A 586 -1.14 18.89 2.83
N LYS A 587 -1.67 19.33 3.97
CA LYS A 587 -2.84 18.73 4.63
C LYS A 587 -4.10 18.90 3.78
N VAL A 588 -4.48 17.83 3.06
CA VAL A 588 -5.76 17.72 2.32
C VAL A 588 -6.73 16.76 3.03
N LEU A 589 -6.21 15.64 3.54
CA LEU A 589 -6.93 14.70 4.40
C LEU A 589 -6.47 14.83 5.87
N SER A 590 -7.30 14.40 6.83
CA SER A 590 -6.87 14.20 8.22
C SER A 590 -5.84 13.06 8.33
N GLY A 591 -5.16 12.95 9.48
CA GLY A 591 -4.22 11.87 9.73
C GLY A 591 -4.92 10.51 9.70
N GLY A 592 -6.04 10.39 10.41
CA GLY A 592 -6.86 9.18 10.45
C GLY A 592 -7.53 8.86 9.11
N GLN A 593 -7.84 9.87 8.29
CA GLN A 593 -8.27 9.65 6.90
C GLN A 593 -7.13 9.08 6.05
N ARG A 594 -5.92 9.67 6.09
CA ARG A 594 -4.77 9.16 5.32
C ARG A 594 -4.33 7.77 5.77
N ARG A 595 -4.36 7.48 7.08
CA ARG A 595 -4.15 6.13 7.62
C ARG A 595 -5.18 5.13 7.07
N ARG A 596 -6.46 5.54 6.99
CA ARG A 596 -7.51 4.74 6.33
C ARG A 596 -7.31 4.57 4.82
N VAL A 597 -6.66 5.49 4.12
CA VAL A 597 -6.22 5.27 2.72
C VAL A 597 -5.17 4.17 2.66
N ASN A 598 -4.20 4.15 3.57
CA ASN A 598 -3.16 3.11 3.61
C ASN A 598 -3.72 1.70 3.88
N LEU A 599 -4.71 1.61 4.77
CA LEU A 599 -5.52 0.42 5.01
C LEU A 599 -6.33 0.02 3.76
N ALA A 600 -7.01 0.97 3.11
CA ALA A 600 -7.81 0.73 1.90
C ALA A 600 -6.97 0.20 0.72
N VAL A 601 -5.75 0.74 0.52
CA VAL A 601 -4.79 0.26 -0.49
C VAL A 601 -4.36 -1.21 -0.26
N GLU A 602 -4.44 -1.69 0.98
CA GLU A 602 -4.17 -3.09 1.33
C GLU A 602 -5.43 -3.96 1.21
N LEU A 603 -6.61 -3.42 1.56
CA LEU A 603 -7.90 -4.10 1.47
C LEU A 603 -8.39 -4.37 0.03
N VAL A 604 -7.86 -3.71 -1.01
CA VAL A 604 -8.27 -4.00 -2.41
C VAL A 604 -8.04 -5.45 -2.86
N THR A 605 -7.18 -6.20 -2.19
CA THR A 605 -6.97 -7.64 -2.44
C THR A 605 -7.85 -8.57 -1.60
N ASP A 606 -8.64 -7.99 -0.69
CA ASP A 606 -9.43 -8.60 0.36
C ASP A 606 -8.68 -9.68 1.18
N PRO A 607 -7.59 -9.30 1.89
CA PRO A 607 -6.84 -10.21 2.75
C PRO A 607 -7.67 -10.68 3.95
N SER A 608 -7.54 -11.95 4.33
CA SER A 608 -8.26 -12.53 5.48
C SER A 608 -7.53 -12.37 6.81
N LEU A 609 -6.21 -12.14 6.79
CA LEU A 609 -5.41 -11.73 7.93
C LEU A 609 -4.82 -10.34 7.63
N LEU A 610 -5.09 -9.34 8.47
CA LEU A 610 -4.43 -8.05 8.42
C LEU A 610 -3.46 -7.90 9.58
N ILE A 611 -2.29 -7.34 9.29
CA ILE A 611 -1.26 -7.00 10.26
C ILE A 611 -0.95 -5.50 10.10
N LEU A 612 -1.03 -4.75 11.19
CA LEU A 612 -0.80 -3.30 11.19
C LEU A 612 0.28 -2.94 12.23
N ASP A 613 1.30 -2.19 11.81
CA ASP A 613 2.33 -1.67 12.74
C ASP A 613 2.01 -0.22 13.14
N GLU A 614 1.73 0.00 14.43
CA GLU A 614 1.43 1.29 15.09
C GLU A 614 0.54 2.27 14.30
N PRO A 615 -0.65 1.87 13.80
CA PRO A 615 -1.48 2.71 12.92
C PRO A 615 -2.13 3.91 13.62
N THR A 616 -2.22 3.91 14.96
CA THR A 616 -2.69 5.07 15.74
C THR A 616 -1.57 6.08 16.03
N SER A 617 -0.30 5.72 15.76
CA SER A 617 0.84 6.61 16.00
C SER A 617 0.79 7.86 15.11
N GLY A 618 1.01 9.02 15.72
CA GLY A 618 0.94 10.34 15.08
C GLY A 618 -0.47 10.91 14.86
N LEU A 619 -1.53 10.25 15.36
CA LEU A 619 -2.92 10.70 15.21
C LEU A 619 -3.43 11.46 16.46
N SER A 620 -4.54 12.19 16.31
CA SER A 620 -5.32 12.63 17.48
C SER A 620 -6.10 11.44 18.05
N TRP A 621 -6.42 11.48 19.35
CA TRP A 621 -7.28 10.49 20.03
C TRP A 621 -8.59 10.20 19.27
N THR A 622 -9.19 11.23 18.65
CA THR A 622 -10.37 11.08 17.78
C THR A 622 -10.08 10.31 16.49
N ASP A 623 -9.07 10.71 15.70
CA ASP A 623 -8.68 10.03 14.46
C ASP A 623 -8.22 8.58 14.72
N ALA A 624 -7.58 8.33 15.87
CA ALA A 624 -7.09 7.03 16.30
C ALA A 624 -8.23 6.08 16.70
N ALA A 625 -9.17 6.54 17.54
CA ALA A 625 -10.38 5.80 17.87
C ALA A 625 -11.23 5.49 16.61
N ASP A 626 -11.24 6.36 15.61
CA ASP A 626 -11.93 6.17 14.32
C ASP A 626 -11.28 5.07 13.46
N VAL A 627 -9.95 4.96 13.50
CA VAL A 627 -9.17 3.86 12.89
C VAL A 627 -9.46 2.55 13.61
N ILE A 628 -9.37 2.48 14.94
CA ILE A 628 -9.63 1.23 15.71
C ILE A 628 -11.09 0.77 15.53
N SER A 629 -12.05 1.69 15.52
CA SER A 629 -13.47 1.38 15.26
C SER A 629 -13.70 0.88 13.84
N THR A 630 -12.83 1.24 12.88
CA THR A 630 -12.82 0.68 11.52
C THR A 630 -12.20 -0.71 11.49
N LEU A 631 -11.14 -0.98 12.25
CA LEU A 631 -10.59 -2.33 12.41
C LEU A 631 -11.57 -3.29 13.06
N ARG A 632 -12.34 -2.84 14.09
CA ARG A 632 -13.41 -3.63 14.73
C ARG A 632 -14.40 -4.17 13.70
N ARG A 633 -15.02 -3.28 12.89
CA ARG A 633 -15.95 -3.67 11.80
C ARG A 633 -15.32 -4.63 10.79
N LEU A 634 -14.05 -4.43 10.43
CA LEU A 634 -13.33 -5.30 9.50
C LEU A 634 -13.13 -6.72 10.08
N ALA A 635 -12.94 -6.83 11.40
CA ALA A 635 -12.82 -8.09 12.12
C ALA A 635 -14.19 -8.79 12.31
N ASP A 636 -15.24 -8.02 12.61
CA ASP A 636 -16.62 -8.52 12.70
C ASP A 636 -17.12 -9.08 11.35
N ASN A 637 -16.62 -8.55 10.23
CA ASN A 637 -16.77 -9.11 8.88
C ASN A 637 -15.96 -10.42 8.65
N GLY A 638 -15.39 -11.02 9.71
CA GLY A 638 -14.73 -12.32 9.70
C GLY A 638 -13.24 -12.32 9.31
N ARG A 639 -12.57 -11.15 9.33
CA ARG A 639 -11.11 -11.06 9.12
C ARG A 639 -10.37 -11.14 10.44
N THR A 640 -9.22 -11.79 10.45
CA THR A 640 -8.32 -11.82 11.60
C THR A 640 -7.44 -10.58 11.55
N ILE A 641 -7.30 -9.83 12.66
CA ILE A 641 -6.54 -8.57 12.66
C ILE A 641 -5.59 -8.51 13.85
N VAL A 642 -4.31 -8.27 13.59
CA VAL A 642 -3.28 -8.01 14.60
C VAL A 642 -2.75 -6.60 14.42
N VAL A 643 -2.75 -5.80 15.49
CA VAL A 643 -2.31 -4.40 15.45
C VAL A 643 -1.40 -4.10 16.63
N THR A 644 -0.19 -3.57 16.39
CA THR A 644 0.65 -3.03 17.48
C THR A 644 0.17 -1.63 17.84
N ILE A 645 0.15 -1.31 19.14
CA ILE A 645 -0.18 0.04 19.63
C ILE A 645 0.74 0.43 20.77
N HIS A 646 1.17 1.69 20.76
CA HIS A 646 1.88 2.34 21.84
C HIS A 646 0.90 3.12 22.72
N GLN A 647 0.58 2.60 23.91
CA GLN A 647 -0.28 3.24 24.94
C GLN A 647 -1.65 3.74 24.40
N PRO A 648 -2.59 2.83 24.07
CA PRO A 648 -3.95 3.19 23.66
C PRO A 648 -4.73 3.90 24.77
N ASP A 649 -5.76 4.64 24.37
CA ASP A 649 -6.76 5.16 25.30
C ASP A 649 -7.86 4.11 25.60
N TYR A 650 -8.63 4.32 26.66
CA TYR A 650 -9.72 3.43 27.10
C TYR A 650 -10.66 2.99 25.95
N GLN A 651 -11.12 3.95 25.15
CA GLN A 651 -12.04 3.72 24.03
C GLN A 651 -11.44 2.94 22.85
N GLU A 652 -10.13 2.72 22.86
CA GLU A 652 -9.42 1.87 21.88
C GLU A 652 -9.14 0.50 22.51
N TYR A 653 -8.69 0.49 23.76
CA TYR A 653 -8.26 -0.68 24.49
C TYR A 653 -9.37 -1.74 24.65
N GLU A 654 -10.60 -1.33 24.94
CA GLU A 654 -11.71 -2.28 25.13
C GLU A 654 -12.36 -2.76 23.83
N LYS A 655 -11.86 -2.34 22.65
CA LYS A 655 -12.32 -2.85 21.34
C LYS A 655 -11.59 -4.12 20.89
N PHE A 656 -10.53 -4.51 21.59
CA PHE A 656 -9.78 -5.74 21.35
C PHE A 656 -10.50 -6.96 21.91
N ASP A 657 -10.57 -8.06 21.14
CA ASP A 657 -11.06 -9.35 21.65
C ASP A 657 -10.04 -9.99 22.60
N SER A 658 -8.76 -9.73 22.37
CA SER A 658 -7.68 -10.01 23.30
C SER A 658 -6.49 -9.09 23.06
N VAL A 659 -5.72 -8.85 24.12
CA VAL A 659 -4.50 -8.06 24.12
C VAL A 659 -3.29 -8.96 24.38
N CYS A 660 -2.18 -8.68 23.71
CA CYS A 660 -0.88 -9.30 23.93
C CYS A 660 0.06 -8.24 24.51
N ILE A 661 0.54 -8.41 25.74
CA ILE A 661 1.50 -7.49 26.37
C ILE A 661 2.88 -8.15 26.37
N LEU A 662 3.85 -7.51 25.72
CA LEU A 662 5.23 -7.98 25.60
C LEU A 662 6.17 -7.22 26.53
N GLY A 663 7.08 -7.95 27.17
CA GLY A 663 8.15 -7.43 28.00
C GLY A 663 9.47 -7.24 27.26
N ARG A 664 10.42 -6.54 27.89
CA ARG A 664 11.79 -6.42 27.37
C ARG A 664 12.41 -7.81 27.16
N GLY A 665 13.03 -8.02 26.00
CA GLY A 665 13.52 -9.34 25.55
C GLY A 665 12.51 -10.17 24.76
N GLY A 666 11.29 -9.65 24.51
CA GLY A 666 10.26 -10.35 23.74
C GLY A 666 9.65 -11.52 24.50
N LYS A 667 9.34 -11.28 25.78
CA LYS A 667 8.68 -12.23 26.68
C LYS A 667 7.19 -11.93 26.70
N LEU A 668 6.33 -12.94 26.55
CA LEU A 668 4.88 -12.77 26.72
C LEU A 668 4.56 -12.59 28.20
N LEU A 669 3.95 -11.45 28.55
CA LEU A 669 3.60 -11.10 29.94
C LEU A 669 2.11 -11.28 30.23
N PHE A 670 1.27 -11.14 29.21
CA PHE A 670 -0.17 -11.39 29.28
C PHE A 670 -0.73 -11.62 27.87
N PHE A 671 -1.66 -12.58 27.74
CA PHE A 671 -2.55 -12.75 26.60
C PHE A 671 -3.95 -13.12 27.07
N GLY A 672 -4.96 -12.31 26.71
CA GLY A 672 -6.33 -12.48 27.16
C GLY A 672 -7.18 -11.22 26.94
N PRO A 673 -8.42 -11.16 27.45
CA PRO A 673 -9.32 -10.02 27.29
C PRO A 673 -8.74 -8.73 27.90
N PRO A 674 -9.03 -7.55 27.33
CA PRO A 674 -8.64 -6.27 27.93
C PRO A 674 -9.36 -6.03 29.27
N SER A 675 -10.61 -6.50 29.41
CA SER A 675 -11.47 -6.26 30.57
C SER A 675 -12.28 -7.52 30.90
N PRO A 676 -12.38 -7.96 32.16
CA PRO A 676 -11.66 -7.45 33.33
C PRO A 676 -10.22 -7.98 33.43
N ASP A 677 -9.94 -9.17 32.88
CA ASP A 677 -8.74 -10.00 33.13
C ASP A 677 -7.40 -9.22 33.17
N SER A 678 -7.17 -8.28 32.24
CA SER A 678 -5.90 -7.54 32.19
C SER A 678 -5.76 -6.49 33.30
N TYR A 679 -6.84 -5.76 33.63
CA TYR A 679 -6.80 -4.75 34.68
C TYR A 679 -6.54 -5.42 36.04
N ASP A 680 -7.26 -6.51 36.31
CA ASP A 680 -7.10 -7.30 37.53
C ASP A 680 -5.69 -7.90 37.65
N PHE A 681 -5.14 -8.44 36.55
CA PHE A 681 -3.81 -9.05 36.54
C PHE A 681 -2.69 -8.05 36.86
N PHE A 682 -2.77 -6.83 36.32
CA PHE A 682 -1.80 -5.75 36.58
C PHE A 682 -2.17 -4.85 37.77
N GLY A 683 -3.31 -5.08 38.43
CA GLY A 683 -3.76 -4.31 39.59
C GLY A 683 -4.15 -2.86 39.28
N ALA A 684 -4.67 -2.60 38.09
CA ALA A 684 -5.17 -1.29 37.66
C ALA A 684 -6.70 -1.19 37.84
N ALA A 685 -7.24 0.01 37.97
CA ALA A 685 -8.69 0.18 38.04
C ALA A 685 -9.34 -0.09 36.66
N PRO A 686 -10.54 -0.69 36.62
CA PRO A 686 -11.30 -0.87 35.38
C PRO A 686 -11.40 0.43 34.58
N GLY A 687 -11.08 0.34 33.29
CA GLY A 687 -11.08 1.47 32.37
C GLY A 687 -9.85 2.38 32.41
N LYS A 688 -8.81 2.08 33.20
CA LYS A 688 -7.55 2.83 33.24
C LYS A 688 -6.35 2.06 32.64
N PRO A 689 -6.26 1.89 31.31
CA PRO A 689 -5.15 1.14 30.71
C PRO A 689 -3.77 1.79 30.96
N ARG A 690 -3.70 3.09 31.22
CA ARG A 690 -2.43 3.78 31.56
C ARG A 690 -1.84 3.31 32.88
N GLU A 691 -2.67 3.19 33.92
CA GLU A 691 -2.28 2.70 35.26
C GLU A 691 -1.67 1.29 35.17
N MET A 692 -2.22 0.43 34.29
CA MET A 692 -1.65 -0.88 33.99
C MET A 692 -0.27 -0.81 33.31
N PHE A 693 -0.03 0.15 32.40
CA PHE A 693 1.30 0.35 31.82
C PHE A 693 2.30 0.96 32.80
N ASP A 694 1.85 1.83 33.71
CA ASP A 694 2.67 2.39 34.79
C ASP A 694 3.07 1.29 35.80
N HIS A 695 2.19 0.30 36.04
CA HIS A 695 2.49 -0.89 36.84
C HIS A 695 3.41 -1.89 36.11
N LEU A 696 3.29 -1.99 34.79
CA LEU A 696 4.09 -2.91 33.96
C LEU A 696 5.61 -2.70 34.14
N GLU A 697 6.06 -1.46 34.32
CA GLU A 697 7.48 -1.13 34.49
C GLU A 697 8.02 -1.39 35.91
N GLN A 698 7.17 -1.68 36.90
CA GLN A 698 7.58 -1.85 38.30
C GLN A 698 8.26 -3.19 38.60
N LEU A 699 7.99 -4.24 37.82
CA LEU A 699 8.56 -5.58 38.00
C LEU A 699 9.33 -6.06 36.75
N PRO A 700 10.42 -6.84 36.92
CA PRO A 700 11.09 -7.51 35.81
C PRO A 700 10.15 -8.38 34.96
N ALA A 701 10.35 -8.37 33.65
CA ALA A 701 9.56 -9.12 32.68
C ALA A 701 9.45 -10.63 32.99
N ASP A 702 10.47 -11.22 33.62
CA ASP A 702 10.43 -12.62 34.04
C ASP A 702 9.43 -12.89 35.18
N GLN A 703 9.32 -11.98 36.16
CA GLN A 703 8.38 -12.11 37.27
C GLN A 703 6.93 -11.92 36.80
N TRP A 704 6.69 -10.97 35.89
CA TRP A 704 5.38 -10.83 35.23
C TRP A 704 4.98 -12.09 34.46
N ARG A 705 5.91 -12.68 33.68
CA ARG A 705 5.68 -13.93 32.95
C ARG A 705 5.37 -15.10 33.89
N GLU A 706 6.13 -15.26 34.96
CA GLU A 706 5.92 -16.32 35.94
C GLU A 706 4.58 -16.18 36.68
N LYS A 707 4.21 -14.95 37.08
CA LYS A 707 2.88 -14.64 37.63
C LYS A 707 1.77 -14.99 36.64
N TYR A 708 1.94 -14.65 35.36
CA TYR A 708 0.95 -14.93 34.31
C TYR A 708 0.76 -16.42 34.07
N HIS A 709 1.82 -17.23 34.07
CA HIS A 709 1.74 -18.68 33.91
C HIS A 709 0.90 -19.39 35.00
N GLN A 710 0.70 -18.75 36.16
CA GLN A 710 -0.12 -19.26 37.26
C GLN A 710 -1.62 -18.84 37.15
N THR A 711 -1.99 -18.08 36.11
CA THR A 711 -3.37 -17.59 35.93
C THR A 711 -4.25 -18.53 35.12
N GLU A 712 -5.55 -18.54 35.46
CA GLU A 712 -6.58 -19.21 34.66
C GLU A 712 -6.72 -18.58 33.26
N THR A 713 -6.42 -17.28 33.11
CA THR A 713 -6.36 -16.62 31.79
C THR A 713 -5.25 -17.20 30.91
N TYR A 714 -4.05 -17.49 31.44
CA TYR A 714 -3.00 -18.19 30.68
C TYR A 714 -3.44 -19.59 30.23
N ARG A 715 -4.06 -20.36 31.13
CA ARG A 715 -4.63 -21.66 30.80
C ARG A 715 -5.64 -21.56 29.64
N ARG A 716 -6.65 -20.71 29.79
CA ARG A 716 -7.75 -20.56 28.82
C ARG A 716 -7.32 -19.96 27.49
N PHE A 717 -6.38 -18.99 27.47
CA PHE A 717 -6.01 -18.23 26.26
C PHE A 717 -4.70 -18.69 25.60
N VAL A 718 -3.82 -19.42 26.28
CA VAL A 718 -2.60 -19.97 25.66
C VAL A 718 -2.67 -21.49 25.57
N VAL A 719 -2.86 -22.20 26.68
CA VAL A 719 -2.77 -23.67 26.71
C VAL A 719 -3.94 -24.31 25.96
N GLU A 720 -5.17 -23.95 26.33
CA GLU A 720 -6.40 -24.56 25.77
C GLU A 720 -6.66 -24.11 24.32
N ARG A 721 -6.27 -22.88 23.95
CA ARG A 721 -6.39 -22.42 22.55
C ARG A 721 -5.39 -23.11 21.61
N ALA A 722 -4.16 -23.39 22.06
CA ALA A 722 -3.13 -24.02 21.23
C ALA A 722 -3.51 -25.46 20.83
N GLY A 723 -4.06 -26.24 21.76
CA GLY A 723 -4.40 -27.65 21.52
C GLY A 723 -3.18 -28.47 21.08
N ASN A 724 -3.38 -29.42 20.16
CA ASN A 724 -2.32 -30.33 19.68
C ASN A 724 -1.41 -29.72 18.59
N ALA A 725 -1.32 -28.39 18.48
CA ALA A 725 -0.54 -27.71 17.44
C ALA A 725 0.98 -27.85 17.66
N GLN A 726 1.66 -28.58 16.77
CA GLN A 726 3.12 -28.72 16.77
C GLN A 726 3.76 -27.97 15.59
N ALA A 727 4.78 -27.16 15.87
CA ALA A 727 5.56 -26.45 14.86
C ALA A 727 6.97 -27.05 14.69
N GLN A 728 7.38 -27.29 13.45
CA GLN A 728 8.78 -27.50 13.09
C GLN A 728 9.20 -26.45 12.06
N SER A 729 10.35 -25.81 12.26
CA SER A 729 10.90 -24.71 11.44
C SER A 729 11.61 -25.19 10.15
N GLY A 730 11.13 -26.30 9.57
CA GLY A 730 11.71 -26.94 8.39
C GLY A 730 11.35 -26.28 7.05
N GLY A 731 12.28 -26.36 6.08
CA GLY A 731 12.06 -25.99 4.69
C GLY A 731 12.72 -24.67 4.26
N ALA A 732 13.21 -24.62 3.02
CA ALA A 732 13.76 -23.42 2.40
C ALA A 732 12.64 -22.41 2.05
N PRO A 733 12.87 -21.08 2.12
CA PRO A 733 11.84 -20.11 1.78
C PRO A 733 11.55 -20.16 0.27
N PRO A 734 10.30 -20.35 -0.16
CA PRO A 734 9.99 -20.38 -1.59
C PRO A 734 10.19 -19.00 -2.20
N LYS A 735 11.03 -18.91 -3.23
CA LYS A 735 11.26 -17.67 -3.98
C LYS A 735 9.99 -17.33 -4.76
N PRO A 736 9.29 -16.23 -4.47
CA PRO A 736 8.02 -15.92 -5.11
C PRO A 736 8.20 -15.75 -6.62
N ARG A 737 7.38 -16.44 -7.42
CA ARG A 737 7.45 -16.31 -8.88
C ARG A 737 7.18 -14.86 -9.34
N PRO A 738 8.01 -14.25 -10.20
CA PRO A 738 7.77 -12.90 -10.68
C PRO A 738 6.50 -12.82 -11.53
N ARG A 739 5.69 -11.78 -11.30
CA ARG A 739 4.49 -11.49 -12.11
C ARG A 739 4.89 -11.03 -13.51
N SER A 740 3.99 -11.15 -14.49
CA SER A 740 4.28 -10.81 -15.90
C SER A 740 4.72 -9.35 -16.09
N SER A 741 5.96 -9.14 -16.52
CA SER A 741 6.61 -7.82 -16.64
C SER A 741 5.88 -6.85 -17.58
N LEU A 742 5.61 -7.28 -18.81
CA LEU A 742 5.04 -6.44 -19.88
C LEU A 742 3.69 -5.79 -19.53
N ARG A 743 2.88 -6.42 -18.66
CA ARG A 743 1.58 -5.90 -18.23
C ARG A 743 1.67 -4.80 -17.18
N GLN A 744 2.77 -4.73 -16.42
CA GLN A 744 2.98 -3.68 -15.43
C GLN A 744 3.40 -2.35 -16.10
N PHE A 745 4.19 -2.40 -17.17
CA PHE A 745 4.72 -1.22 -17.88
C PHE A 745 3.67 -0.15 -18.21
N PRO A 746 2.56 -0.41 -18.93
CA PRO A 746 1.59 0.65 -19.27
C PRO A 746 0.85 1.22 -18.05
N VAL A 747 0.70 0.43 -16.97
CA VAL A 747 0.10 0.90 -15.71
C VAL A 747 1.05 1.85 -14.98
N LEU A 748 2.35 1.50 -14.94
CA LEU A 748 3.40 2.29 -14.29
C LEU A 748 3.74 3.55 -15.10
N LEU A 749 3.77 3.47 -16.43
CA LEU A 749 3.95 4.61 -17.33
C LEU A 749 2.81 5.62 -17.14
N GLY A 750 1.56 5.13 -17.18
CA GLY A 750 0.37 5.94 -16.91
C GLY A 750 0.24 6.42 -15.45
N ARG A 751 1.04 5.90 -14.51
CA ARG A 751 1.18 6.47 -13.15
C ARG A 751 2.26 7.56 -13.14
N SER A 752 3.46 7.23 -13.60
CA SER A 752 4.62 8.13 -13.62
C SER A 752 4.30 9.43 -14.37
N LEU A 753 3.73 9.34 -15.57
CA LEU A 753 3.33 10.51 -16.35
C LEU A 753 2.35 11.40 -15.58
N LYS A 754 1.40 10.79 -14.86
CA LYS A 754 0.38 11.51 -14.08
C LYS A 754 0.94 12.17 -12.81
N LEU A 755 1.94 11.57 -12.19
CA LEU A 755 2.68 12.17 -11.06
C LEU A 755 3.49 13.38 -11.56
N THR A 756 4.28 13.22 -12.63
CA THR A 756 5.04 14.30 -13.27
C THR A 756 4.15 15.48 -13.69
N LEU A 757 3.02 15.22 -14.36
CA LEU A 757 2.05 16.26 -14.76
C LEU A 757 1.32 16.93 -13.57
N ARG A 758 1.34 16.34 -12.37
CA ARG A 758 0.77 16.96 -11.15
C ARG A 758 1.77 17.77 -10.35
N ASN A 759 3.07 17.52 -10.48
CA ASN A 759 4.12 18.40 -9.96
C ASN A 759 4.28 19.65 -10.85
N LYS A 760 3.26 20.52 -10.82
CA LYS A 760 3.20 21.75 -11.61
C LYS A 760 4.41 22.66 -11.40
N VAL A 761 4.97 22.70 -10.18
CA VAL A 761 6.10 23.58 -9.84
C VAL A 761 7.38 23.12 -10.56
N ALA A 762 7.73 21.83 -10.45
CA ALA A 762 8.88 21.28 -11.15
C ALA A 762 8.72 21.38 -12.68
N LEU A 763 7.52 21.10 -13.20
CA LEU A 763 7.24 21.19 -14.63
C LEU A 763 7.32 22.64 -15.15
N PHE A 764 6.79 23.61 -14.41
CA PHE A 764 6.84 25.04 -14.75
C PHE A 764 8.28 25.57 -14.78
N LEU A 765 9.09 25.25 -13.76
CA LEU A 765 10.50 25.62 -13.72
C LEU A 765 11.28 25.00 -14.90
N LEU A 766 11.04 23.71 -15.19
CA LEU A 766 11.73 23.02 -16.28
C LEU A 766 11.34 23.53 -17.67
N VAL A 767 10.08 23.90 -17.88
CA VAL A 767 9.56 24.45 -19.14
C VAL A 767 10.01 25.89 -19.36
N ILE A 768 10.14 26.72 -18.31
CA ILE A 768 10.53 28.14 -18.45
C ILE A 768 12.04 28.35 -18.50
N GLN A 769 12.84 27.55 -17.79
CA GLN A 769 14.29 27.69 -17.85
C GLN A 769 14.88 27.26 -19.21
N ALA A 770 14.22 26.36 -19.94
CA ALA A 770 14.66 25.92 -21.27
C ALA A 770 14.80 27.08 -22.29
N PRO A 771 13.76 27.89 -22.58
CA PRO A 771 13.88 29.05 -23.45
C PRO A 771 14.69 30.19 -22.79
N LEU A 772 14.61 30.38 -21.47
CA LEU A 772 15.37 31.44 -20.78
C LEU A 772 16.89 31.22 -20.88
N LEU A 773 17.36 29.97 -20.75
CA LEU A 773 18.77 29.62 -20.95
C LEU A 773 19.17 29.72 -22.42
N ALA A 774 18.28 29.38 -23.36
CA ALA A 774 18.54 29.56 -24.80
C ALA A 774 18.74 31.05 -25.16
N VAL A 775 17.86 31.92 -24.66
CA VAL A 775 17.98 33.38 -24.82
C VAL A 775 19.23 33.91 -24.13
N LEU A 776 19.54 33.46 -22.90
CA LEU A 776 20.73 33.90 -22.18
C LEU A 776 22.03 33.55 -22.93
N ILE A 777 22.14 32.32 -23.43
CA ILE A 777 23.27 31.88 -24.26
C ILE A 777 23.34 32.71 -25.54
N GLY A 778 22.23 32.83 -26.27
CA GLY A 778 22.15 33.65 -27.48
C GLY A 778 22.47 35.13 -27.27
N MET A 779 22.25 35.68 -26.07
CA MET A 779 22.67 37.04 -25.72
C MET A 779 24.17 37.15 -25.43
N THR A 780 24.78 36.18 -24.74
CA THR A 780 26.22 36.21 -24.42
C THR A 780 27.09 35.83 -25.61
N THR A 781 26.63 34.92 -26.48
CA THR A 781 27.37 34.48 -27.69
C THR A 781 26.95 35.27 -28.93
N GLY A 782 25.65 35.37 -29.20
CA GLY A 782 25.10 36.08 -30.36
C GLY A 782 25.18 37.61 -30.27
N GLY A 783 25.01 38.17 -29.06
CA GLY A 783 25.10 39.60 -28.78
C GLY A 783 26.54 40.11 -28.71
N ALA A 784 27.11 40.15 -27.50
CA ALA A 784 28.46 40.66 -27.27
C ALA A 784 29.11 40.10 -25.99
N THR A 785 30.39 39.75 -26.08
CA THR A 785 31.41 40.11 -25.07
C THR A 785 32.80 39.88 -25.64
N SER A 786 33.60 40.94 -25.80
CA SER A 786 35.06 40.80 -25.89
C SER A 786 35.58 40.37 -24.52
N PHE A 787 36.27 39.23 -24.46
CA PHE A 787 36.75 38.69 -23.18
C PHE A 787 38.05 39.38 -22.78
N GLN A 788 37.96 40.58 -22.19
CA GLN A 788 39.14 41.27 -21.65
C GLN A 788 39.84 40.36 -20.62
N VAL A 789 41.02 39.87 -21.00
CA VAL A 789 41.82 38.96 -20.19
C VAL A 789 42.23 39.67 -18.88
N PRO A 790 41.94 39.11 -17.70
CA PRO A 790 42.25 39.77 -16.44
C PRO A 790 43.74 39.69 -16.11
N MET A 791 44.50 40.73 -16.48
CA MET A 791 45.66 41.24 -15.74
C MET A 791 46.73 40.21 -15.27
N PHE A 792 47.01 39.18 -16.07
CA PHE A 792 48.23 38.38 -15.93
C PHE A 792 49.21 38.79 -17.04
N GLY A 793 50.30 39.44 -16.64
CA GLY A 793 51.18 40.15 -17.57
C GLY A 793 52.00 39.21 -18.45
N CYS A 794 52.00 39.49 -19.76
CA CYS A 794 53.03 38.97 -20.66
C CYS A 794 54.38 39.57 -20.24
N SER A 795 55.32 38.72 -19.87
CA SER A 795 56.68 39.11 -19.48
C SER A 795 57.70 38.26 -20.23
N THR A 796 58.82 38.88 -20.59
CA THR A 796 59.84 38.43 -21.56
C THR A 796 59.36 38.34 -23.01
N ARG A 797 60.32 38.34 -23.95
CA ARG A 797 60.17 38.88 -25.31
C ARG A 797 61.21 38.25 -26.24
N GLU A 798 60.95 37.05 -26.78
CA GLU A 798 61.80 36.49 -27.85
C GLU A 798 61.15 35.41 -28.76
N GLU A 799 59.90 35.00 -28.52
CA GLU A 799 59.14 34.16 -29.47
C GLU A 799 58.08 35.01 -30.20
N ALA A 800 58.39 35.42 -31.43
CA ALA A 800 57.59 36.39 -32.19
C ALA A 800 56.88 35.78 -33.41
N THR A 801 55.55 35.61 -33.30
CA THR A 801 54.63 35.66 -34.46
C THR A 801 53.19 36.06 -34.09
N ASP A 802 52.67 35.65 -32.93
CA ASP A 802 51.21 35.45 -32.75
C ASP A 802 50.47 36.36 -31.74
N GLN A 803 51.08 37.44 -31.23
CA GLN A 803 50.45 38.24 -30.16
C GLN A 803 50.45 39.76 -30.39
N CYS A 804 49.33 40.27 -30.89
CA CYS A 804 48.81 41.61 -30.55
C CYS A 804 47.32 41.73 -30.96
N ALA A 805 46.42 41.04 -30.26
CA ALA A 805 44.97 41.17 -30.49
C ALA A 805 44.52 42.62 -30.19
N GLY A 806 44.08 43.31 -31.23
CA GLY A 806 43.60 44.70 -31.17
C GLY A 806 42.14 44.81 -30.76
N VAL A 807 41.60 46.04 -30.75
CA VAL A 807 40.22 46.30 -30.30
C VAL A 807 39.15 45.74 -31.27
N ASP A 808 39.54 45.34 -32.47
CA ASP A 808 38.72 44.58 -33.42
C ASP A 808 39.16 43.09 -33.42
N ASP A 809 38.55 42.28 -32.53
CA ASP A 809 38.71 40.81 -32.49
C ASP A 809 38.01 40.13 -33.70
N ARG A 810 38.49 40.41 -34.91
CA ARG A 810 38.26 39.59 -36.10
C ARG A 810 39.45 38.66 -36.30
N ILE A 811 39.18 37.38 -36.61
CA ILE A 811 40.25 36.41 -36.87
C ILE A 811 40.96 36.80 -38.17
N ALA A 812 42.15 37.37 -38.07
CA ALA A 812 42.95 37.84 -39.20
C ALA A 812 43.60 36.66 -39.96
N CYS A 813 42.82 35.99 -40.80
CA CYS A 813 43.32 34.91 -41.66
C CYS A 813 44.06 35.46 -42.87
N ASP A 814 45.31 35.03 -43.07
CA ASP A 814 46.07 35.29 -44.30
C ASP A 814 45.47 34.50 -45.48
N PRO A 815 44.92 35.16 -46.53
CA PRO A 815 44.29 34.48 -47.65
C PRO A 815 45.28 33.78 -48.61
N GLN A 816 46.60 33.95 -48.43
CA GLN A 816 47.62 33.43 -49.35
C GLN A 816 48.25 32.09 -48.91
N ARG A 817 48.12 31.70 -47.63
CA ARG A 817 48.61 30.39 -47.14
C ARG A 817 47.55 29.29 -47.25
N ARG A 818 47.49 28.63 -48.41
CA ARG A 818 46.74 27.36 -48.58
C ARG A 818 47.67 26.16 -48.45
N MET A 819 47.43 25.27 -47.48
CA MET A 819 48.11 23.97 -47.40
C MET A 819 47.19 22.84 -46.91
N GLY A 820 47.05 21.78 -47.72
CA GLY A 820 46.78 20.42 -47.23
C GLY A 820 45.36 20.02 -46.82
N VAL A 821 44.44 20.94 -46.54
CA VAL A 821 43.08 20.57 -46.01
C VAL A 821 42.21 19.83 -47.03
N ALA A 822 42.52 19.92 -48.33
CA ALA A 822 41.86 19.22 -49.44
C ALA A 822 41.86 17.67 -49.35
N ALA A 823 42.55 17.08 -48.37
CA ALA A 823 42.59 15.64 -48.13
C ALA A 823 41.57 15.12 -47.08
N ARG A 824 40.78 15.99 -46.42
CA ARG A 824 39.93 15.59 -45.27
C ARG A 824 38.42 15.80 -45.43
N LEU A 825 37.97 16.65 -46.36
CA LEU A 825 36.56 16.85 -46.74
C LEU A 825 36.51 17.14 -48.26
N PRO A 826 36.21 16.15 -49.12
CA PRO A 826 36.53 16.24 -50.56
C PRO A 826 35.61 17.12 -51.42
N ASP A 827 34.43 17.54 -50.93
CA ASP A 827 33.39 18.19 -51.77
C ASP A 827 33.29 19.73 -51.66
N LEU A 828 34.16 20.40 -50.87
CA LEU A 828 34.07 21.86 -50.64
C LEU A 828 34.95 22.66 -51.62
N THR A 829 34.40 23.05 -52.78
CA THR A 829 35.15 23.83 -53.80
C THR A 829 34.42 25.07 -54.36
N THR A 830 34.19 26.09 -53.52
CA THR A 830 34.08 27.51 -53.96
C THR A 830 34.57 28.46 -52.86
N PRO A 831 35.01 29.69 -53.18
CA PRO A 831 35.43 30.68 -52.17
C PRO A 831 34.56 31.96 -52.17
N HIS A 832 33.80 32.17 -51.09
CA HIS A 832 33.28 33.46 -50.65
C HIS A 832 33.73 33.74 -49.21
N ALA A 833 33.76 34.99 -48.77
CA ALA A 833 34.26 35.37 -47.45
C ALA A 833 33.12 35.74 -46.50
N ASP A 834 33.04 35.07 -45.35
CA ASP A 834 32.21 35.50 -44.21
C ASP A 834 33.09 35.90 -43.02
N ASP A 835 32.95 37.17 -42.60
CA ASP A 835 33.71 37.81 -41.52
C ASP A 835 33.20 37.43 -40.11
N ARG A 836 32.18 36.59 -39.98
CA ARG A 836 31.36 36.43 -38.75
C ARG A 836 31.77 35.32 -37.77
N VAL A 837 32.89 34.64 -37.96
CA VAL A 837 33.23 33.44 -37.16
C VAL A 837 33.66 33.79 -35.72
N LYS A 838 32.67 33.86 -34.83
CA LYS A 838 32.82 33.69 -33.37
C LYS A 838 33.09 32.22 -33.05
N ASP A 839 33.77 31.91 -31.94
CA ASP A 839 34.06 30.53 -31.52
C ASP A 839 32.79 29.76 -31.11
N PRO A 840 32.24 28.88 -31.97
CA PRO A 840 30.92 28.31 -31.76
C PRO A 840 30.98 27.13 -30.78
N ARG A 841 32.16 26.53 -30.55
CA ARG A 841 32.34 25.41 -29.60
C ARG A 841 31.85 25.79 -28.20
N THR A 842 32.04 27.06 -27.82
CA THR A 842 31.57 27.61 -26.54
C THR A 842 30.04 27.70 -26.48
N ALA A 843 29.39 28.16 -27.56
CA ALA A 843 27.93 28.23 -27.68
C ALA A 843 27.29 26.83 -27.71
N LEU A 844 27.85 25.92 -28.51
CA LEU A 844 27.43 24.52 -28.60
C LEU A 844 27.59 23.80 -27.25
N LEU A 845 28.71 23.97 -26.55
CA LEU A 845 28.88 23.41 -25.21
C LEU A 845 27.88 24.00 -24.20
N ALA A 846 27.65 25.31 -24.22
CA ALA A 846 26.70 25.96 -23.33
C ALA A 846 25.26 25.46 -23.57
N MET A 847 24.86 25.30 -24.84
CA MET A 847 23.58 24.73 -25.28
C MET A 847 23.44 23.27 -24.81
N LEU A 848 24.45 22.43 -25.00
CA LEU A 848 24.48 21.05 -24.52
C LEU A 848 24.41 20.97 -22.99
N MET A 849 25.06 21.90 -22.26
CA MET A 849 24.99 21.97 -20.80
C MET A 849 23.64 22.46 -20.27
N ALA A 850 23.01 23.42 -20.94
CA ALA A 850 21.66 23.91 -20.62
C ALA A 850 20.58 22.84 -20.85
N LEU A 851 20.80 21.88 -21.76
CA LEU A 851 19.99 20.67 -21.90
C LEU A 851 20.29 19.62 -20.81
N PHE A 852 21.58 19.35 -20.56
CA PHE A 852 22.04 18.25 -19.71
C PHE A 852 21.82 18.50 -18.21
N LEU A 853 22.25 19.65 -17.68
CA LEU A 853 22.23 19.96 -16.25
C LEU A 853 20.81 19.89 -15.65
N PRO A 854 19.78 20.53 -16.25
CA PRO A 854 18.44 20.50 -15.65
C PRO A 854 17.76 19.13 -15.76
N MET A 855 18.09 18.34 -16.78
CA MET A 855 17.61 16.96 -16.91
C MET A 855 18.25 16.01 -15.90
N ILE A 856 19.52 16.21 -15.51
CA ILE A 856 20.10 15.52 -14.34
C ILE A 856 19.39 15.94 -13.05
N ILE A 857 19.16 17.23 -12.81
CA ILE A 857 18.47 17.73 -11.61
C ILE A 857 17.04 17.16 -11.51
N ALA A 858 16.31 17.09 -12.62
CA ALA A 858 14.95 16.55 -12.68
C ALA A 858 14.88 15.02 -12.46
N SER A 859 15.94 14.28 -12.78
CA SER A 859 15.97 12.80 -12.72
C SER A 859 16.65 12.24 -11.45
N SER A 860 17.59 12.97 -10.86
CA SER A 860 18.37 12.54 -9.67
C SER A 860 17.53 12.25 -8.42
N ASN A 861 16.34 12.84 -8.31
CA ASN A 861 15.45 12.67 -7.15
C ASN A 861 14.32 11.66 -7.37
N VAL A 862 14.14 11.12 -8.59
CA VAL A 862 12.94 10.37 -9.00
C VAL A 862 12.74 9.03 -8.28
N LEU A 863 13.81 8.29 -7.98
CA LEU A 863 13.73 6.98 -7.33
C LEU A 863 13.91 7.07 -5.81
N VAL A 864 14.82 7.96 -5.36
CA VAL A 864 15.11 8.12 -3.93
C VAL A 864 13.93 8.72 -3.15
N SER A 865 13.12 9.60 -3.77
CA SER A 865 11.91 10.16 -3.14
C SER A 865 10.75 9.15 -3.04
N GLU A 866 10.60 8.24 -3.99
CA GLU A 866 9.54 7.20 -3.99
C GLU A 866 9.98 5.89 -3.33
N ARG A 867 11.18 5.84 -2.73
CA ARG A 867 11.84 4.58 -2.33
C ARG A 867 10.96 3.67 -1.47
N THR A 868 10.28 4.22 -0.47
CA THR A 868 9.39 3.45 0.43
C THR A 868 8.20 2.85 -0.33
N VAL A 869 7.66 3.57 -1.32
CA VAL A 869 6.57 3.09 -2.19
C VAL A 869 7.09 1.99 -3.13
N TYR A 870 8.28 2.13 -3.70
CA TYR A 870 8.94 1.07 -4.47
C TYR A 870 9.12 -0.19 -3.61
N GLU A 871 9.65 -0.07 -2.38
CA GLU A 871 9.89 -1.21 -1.49
C GLU A 871 8.58 -1.93 -1.09
N ARG A 872 7.51 -1.20 -0.75
CA ARG A 872 6.17 -1.77 -0.50
C ARG A 872 5.60 -2.48 -1.74
N GLU A 873 5.71 -1.88 -2.92
CA GLU A 873 5.23 -2.51 -4.16
C GLU A 873 6.12 -3.69 -4.62
N ARG A 874 7.41 -3.67 -4.30
CA ARG A 874 8.35 -4.76 -4.57
C ARG A 874 7.99 -6.01 -3.78
N LEU A 875 7.70 -5.87 -2.48
CA LEU A 875 7.09 -6.92 -1.67
C LEU A 875 5.75 -7.41 -2.26
N ALA A 876 4.96 -6.51 -2.85
CA ALA A 876 3.69 -6.86 -3.50
C ALA A 876 3.84 -7.57 -4.88
N GLY A 877 5.05 -7.67 -5.45
CA GLY A 877 5.33 -8.33 -6.74
C GLY A 877 5.52 -7.39 -7.94
N LEU A 878 5.92 -6.14 -7.71
CA LEU A 878 6.44 -5.23 -8.74
C LEU A 878 7.74 -5.77 -9.33
N ASN A 879 7.93 -5.65 -10.65
CA ASN A 879 9.20 -5.95 -11.31
C ASN A 879 10.06 -4.69 -11.51
N ILE A 880 11.37 -4.84 -11.39
CA ILE A 880 12.35 -3.75 -11.57
C ILE A 880 12.28 -3.19 -13.00
N LEU A 881 12.44 -4.03 -14.03
CA LEU A 881 12.59 -3.55 -15.41
C LEU A 881 11.38 -2.70 -15.89
N PRO A 882 10.10 -3.13 -15.73
CA PRO A 882 8.95 -2.30 -16.11
C PRO A 882 8.78 -1.01 -15.32
N TYR A 883 9.32 -0.93 -14.10
CA TYR A 883 9.29 0.27 -13.26
C TYR A 883 10.35 1.27 -13.72
N VAL A 884 11.60 0.82 -13.90
CA VAL A 884 12.70 1.64 -14.40
C VAL A 884 12.41 2.14 -15.82
N THR A 885 11.96 1.28 -16.75
CA THR A 885 11.63 1.73 -18.11
C THR A 885 10.45 2.69 -18.12
N ALA A 886 9.38 2.45 -17.34
CA ALA A 886 8.25 3.37 -17.27
C ALA A 886 8.65 4.77 -16.76
N ARG A 887 9.64 4.85 -15.85
CA ARG A 887 10.19 6.12 -15.37
C ARG A 887 11.07 6.79 -16.43
N LEU A 888 11.94 6.05 -17.11
CA LEU A 888 12.81 6.59 -18.16
C LEU A 888 12.01 7.14 -19.34
N TRP A 889 10.98 6.43 -19.80
CA TRP A 889 10.12 6.90 -20.89
C TRP A 889 9.44 8.25 -20.60
N VAL A 890 9.05 8.52 -19.35
CA VAL A 890 8.51 9.85 -18.97
C VAL A 890 9.59 10.91 -18.97
N LEU A 891 10.81 10.59 -18.52
CA LEU A 891 11.93 11.54 -18.56
C LEU A 891 12.43 11.81 -19.99
N PHE A 892 12.38 10.83 -20.90
CA PHE A 892 12.72 11.03 -22.31
C PHE A 892 11.69 11.93 -23.01
N LEU A 893 10.39 11.73 -22.75
CA LEU A 893 9.34 12.64 -23.21
C LEU A 893 9.52 14.07 -22.65
N LEU A 894 9.94 14.19 -21.39
CA LEU A 894 10.22 15.47 -20.75
C LEU A 894 11.46 16.15 -21.34
N GLY A 895 12.51 15.38 -21.63
CA GLY A 895 13.72 15.83 -22.33
C GLY A 895 13.42 16.32 -23.75
N ALA A 896 12.57 15.60 -24.50
CA ALA A 896 12.10 16.03 -25.81
C ALA A 896 11.36 17.39 -25.76
N ILE A 897 10.54 17.64 -24.73
CA ILE A 897 9.89 18.94 -24.53
C ILE A 897 10.92 20.04 -24.23
N VAL A 898 11.90 19.77 -23.37
CA VAL A 898 13.00 20.71 -23.08
C VAL A 898 13.80 21.03 -24.35
N VAL A 899 14.09 20.04 -25.18
CA VAL A 899 14.76 20.19 -26.48
C VAL A 899 13.95 21.04 -27.44
N ILE A 900 12.64 20.77 -27.61
CA ILE A 900 11.73 21.57 -28.45
C ILE A 900 11.68 23.05 -28.02
N LEU A 901 11.80 23.34 -26.73
CA LEU A 901 11.75 24.70 -26.20
C LEU A 901 13.11 25.42 -26.18
N HIS A 902 14.21 24.68 -26.10
CA HIS A 902 15.56 25.24 -26.00
C HIS A 902 16.26 25.35 -27.36
N VAL A 903 16.29 24.25 -28.12
CA VAL A 903 17.17 24.10 -29.30
C VAL A 903 16.81 25.07 -30.44
N PRO A 904 15.54 25.27 -30.84
CA PRO A 904 15.23 26.23 -31.92
C PRO A 904 15.60 27.67 -31.57
N ILE A 905 15.45 28.07 -30.30
CA ILE A 905 15.79 29.43 -29.85
C ILE A 905 17.31 29.60 -29.83
N ALA A 906 18.06 28.63 -29.29
CA ALA A 906 19.52 28.66 -29.27
C ALA A 906 20.11 28.66 -30.69
N TYR A 907 19.53 27.86 -31.60
CA TYR A 907 19.91 27.74 -33.01
C TYR A 907 19.86 29.09 -33.73
N PHE A 908 18.71 29.78 -33.71
CA PHE A 908 18.56 31.07 -34.37
C PHE A 908 19.26 32.23 -33.65
N MET A 909 19.40 32.21 -32.32
CA MET A 909 20.09 33.29 -31.60
C MET A 909 21.62 33.17 -31.61
N CYS A 910 22.18 32.01 -32.00
CA CYS A 910 23.63 31.79 -32.10
C CYS A 910 24.17 31.82 -33.54
N ASP A 911 23.36 32.23 -34.54
CA ASP A 911 23.75 32.30 -35.97
C ASP A 911 24.27 30.92 -36.49
N LEU A 912 23.52 29.84 -36.17
CA LEU A 912 23.83 28.44 -36.53
C LEU A 912 23.05 27.94 -37.76
N ASP A 913 22.24 28.78 -38.41
CA ASP A 913 21.46 28.44 -39.60
C ASP A 913 22.18 28.81 -40.90
N GLY A 914 23.41 28.30 -41.07
CA GLY A 914 24.29 28.59 -42.20
C GLY A 914 23.84 28.07 -43.57
N ALA A 915 22.89 27.12 -43.61
CA ALA A 915 22.45 26.51 -44.87
C ALA A 915 21.46 27.38 -45.64
N ASP A 916 21.70 27.58 -46.94
CA ASP A 916 20.75 28.29 -47.79
C ASP A 916 19.46 27.47 -48.03
N GLY A 917 18.32 28.17 -48.02
CA GLY A 917 17.01 27.58 -48.28
C GLY A 917 16.22 27.12 -47.04
N PHE A 918 14.88 27.19 -47.14
CA PHE A 918 13.98 26.89 -46.03
C PHE A 918 14.01 25.41 -45.61
N VAL A 919 14.07 24.49 -46.57
CA VAL A 919 14.02 23.04 -46.30
C VAL A 919 15.26 22.61 -45.53
N ASP A 920 16.44 23.06 -45.95
CA ASP A 920 17.72 22.66 -45.41
C ASP A 920 17.99 23.24 -44.01
N LYS A 921 17.50 24.46 -43.73
CA LYS A 921 17.43 24.99 -42.36
C LYS A 921 16.55 24.13 -41.44
N PHE A 922 15.42 23.61 -41.93
CA PHE A 922 14.59 22.67 -41.14
C PHE A 922 15.24 21.30 -40.96
N ILE A 923 15.92 20.77 -41.98
CA ILE A 923 16.67 19.51 -41.90
C ILE A 923 17.82 19.65 -40.89
N ASN A 924 18.59 20.75 -40.94
CA ASN A 924 19.69 21.01 -40.01
C ASN A 924 19.18 21.20 -38.58
N LEU A 925 18.15 22.01 -38.35
CA LEU A 925 17.50 22.10 -37.03
C LEU A 925 17.08 20.72 -36.50
N GLY A 926 16.58 19.83 -37.37
CA GLY A 926 16.30 18.43 -37.03
C GLY A 926 17.50 17.65 -36.51
N LYS A 927 18.71 17.90 -37.03
CA LYS A 927 19.98 17.29 -36.54
C LYS A 927 20.33 17.81 -35.14
N TYR A 928 20.26 19.12 -34.89
CA TYR A 928 20.47 19.70 -33.54
C TYR A 928 19.48 19.15 -32.52
N MET A 929 18.19 19.05 -32.91
CA MET A 929 17.13 18.48 -32.09
C MET A 929 17.38 17.00 -31.74
N PHE A 930 17.87 16.21 -32.69
CA PHE A 930 18.21 14.80 -32.46
C PHE A 930 19.37 14.63 -31.47
N VAL A 931 20.45 15.40 -31.63
CA VAL A 931 21.59 15.36 -30.67
C VAL A 931 21.16 15.86 -29.28
N GLY A 932 20.36 16.92 -29.21
CA GLY A 932 19.78 17.39 -27.94
C GLY A 932 18.90 16.34 -27.24
N PHE A 933 18.13 15.56 -28.00
CA PHE A 933 17.35 14.44 -27.47
C PHE A 933 18.24 13.31 -26.90
N LEU A 934 19.35 12.97 -27.57
CA LEU A 934 20.33 11.99 -27.06
C LEU A 934 20.99 12.46 -25.77
N VAL A 935 21.39 13.73 -25.69
CA VAL A 935 22.01 14.33 -24.49
C VAL A 935 21.02 14.38 -23.32
N THR A 936 19.80 14.85 -23.53
CA THR A 936 18.77 14.87 -22.48
C THR A 936 18.34 13.47 -22.03
N SER A 937 18.31 12.48 -22.93
CA SER A 937 18.04 11.08 -22.59
C SER A 937 19.19 10.47 -21.76
N THR A 938 20.43 10.76 -22.12
CA THR A 938 21.61 10.29 -21.37
C THR A 938 21.66 10.93 -19.98
N ALA A 939 21.39 12.23 -19.88
CA ALA A 939 21.23 12.94 -18.61
C ALA A 939 20.16 12.30 -17.71
N ALA A 940 18.98 12.02 -18.28
CA ALA A 940 17.88 11.37 -17.57
C ALA A 940 18.24 9.97 -17.04
N ALA A 941 19.00 9.18 -17.81
CA ALA A 941 19.45 7.86 -17.40
C ALA A 941 20.55 7.92 -16.34
N MET A 942 21.56 8.80 -16.50
CA MET A 942 22.62 9.02 -15.50
C MET A 942 22.07 9.53 -14.17
N GLY A 943 21.16 10.50 -14.20
CA GLY A 943 20.50 11.00 -12.99
C GLY A 943 19.63 9.93 -12.32
N MET A 944 18.93 9.09 -13.08
CA MET A 944 18.20 7.96 -12.49
C MET A 944 19.13 6.93 -11.84
N ALA A 945 20.29 6.63 -12.44
CA ALA A 945 21.28 5.73 -11.85
C ALA A 945 21.84 6.29 -10.54
N LEU A 946 22.11 7.60 -10.47
CA LEU A 946 22.45 8.30 -9.23
C LEU A 946 21.31 8.20 -8.19
N SER A 947 20.06 8.38 -8.61
CA SER A 947 18.88 8.24 -7.75
C SER A 947 18.74 6.82 -7.16
N ALA A 948 19.09 5.79 -7.94
CA ALA A 948 19.15 4.41 -7.47
C ALA A 948 20.37 4.12 -6.58
N ALA A 949 21.47 4.87 -6.70
CA ALA A 949 22.67 4.69 -5.89
C ALA A 949 22.48 5.22 -4.46
N VAL A 950 22.00 6.47 -4.30
CA VAL A 950 21.93 7.16 -3.00
C VAL A 950 20.89 6.58 -2.03
N SER A 951 20.94 7.02 -0.78
CA SER A 951 20.00 6.64 0.29
C SER A 951 18.91 7.68 0.58
N ASN A 952 19.18 8.96 0.29
CA ASN A 952 18.31 10.10 0.61
C ASN A 952 18.46 11.23 -0.45
N PRO A 953 17.48 12.14 -0.60
CA PRO A 953 17.50 13.19 -1.63
C PRO A 953 18.65 14.21 -1.49
N VAL A 954 19.12 14.50 -0.27
CA VAL A 954 20.22 15.47 -0.06
C VAL A 954 21.54 14.91 -0.61
N SER A 955 21.80 13.62 -0.44
CA SER A 955 22.93 12.95 -1.08
C SER A 955 22.83 12.91 -2.62
N ALA A 956 21.61 12.94 -3.20
CA ALA A 956 21.45 13.06 -4.65
C ALA A 956 22.01 14.41 -5.15
N LEU A 957 21.70 15.51 -4.45
CA LEU A 957 22.16 16.86 -4.82
C LEU A 957 23.69 16.96 -4.89
N TRP A 958 24.42 16.40 -3.91
CA TRP A 958 25.89 16.34 -3.94
C TRP A 958 26.40 15.44 -5.09
N GLY A 959 25.71 14.35 -5.39
CA GLY A 959 26.05 13.43 -6.48
C GLY A 959 25.96 14.05 -7.87
N ILE A 960 25.13 15.09 -8.07
CA ILE A 960 25.02 15.81 -9.36
C ILE A 960 26.37 16.40 -9.76
N ASN A 961 27.13 16.96 -8.82
CA ASN A 961 28.41 17.61 -9.12
C ASN A 961 29.44 16.62 -9.67
N PHE A 962 29.46 15.38 -9.15
CA PHE A 962 30.33 14.30 -9.65
C PHE A 962 29.94 13.83 -11.06
N LEU A 963 28.68 14.02 -11.48
CA LEU A 963 28.26 13.77 -12.87
C LEU A 963 28.50 14.97 -13.79
N VAL A 964 28.29 16.20 -13.32
CA VAL A 964 28.34 17.42 -14.17
C VAL A 964 29.75 17.90 -14.43
N ILE A 965 30.65 17.89 -13.43
CA ILE A 965 32.01 18.43 -13.58
C ILE A 965 32.82 17.71 -14.68
N PRO A 966 32.85 16.36 -14.76
CA PRO A 966 33.54 15.67 -15.86
C PRO A 966 32.97 16.03 -17.24
N GLN A 967 31.65 16.22 -17.34
CA GLN A 967 30.95 16.50 -18.60
C GLN A 967 31.24 17.91 -19.10
N LEU A 968 31.57 18.85 -18.21
CA LEU A 968 32.05 20.18 -18.60
C LEU A 968 33.54 20.15 -19.00
N LEU A 969 34.39 19.50 -18.20
CA LEU A 969 35.85 19.48 -18.40
C LEU A 969 36.26 18.67 -19.64
N PHE A 970 35.72 17.46 -19.80
CA PHE A 970 36.11 16.50 -20.84
C PHE A 970 35.12 16.49 -22.02
N ALA A 971 34.52 17.63 -22.35
CA ALA A 971 33.72 17.80 -23.57
C ALA A 971 34.58 18.05 -24.83
N GLY A 972 35.82 18.53 -24.67
CA GLY A 972 36.73 18.88 -25.78
C GLY A 972 36.79 20.37 -26.14
N SER A 973 36.02 21.24 -25.47
CA SER A 973 36.14 22.70 -25.65
C SER A 973 37.12 23.34 -24.64
N ILE A 974 37.00 23.02 -23.35
CA ILE A 974 37.80 23.65 -22.27
C ILE A 974 39.18 23.01 -22.10
N SER A 975 39.29 21.68 -22.30
CA SER A 975 40.55 20.95 -22.17
C SER A 975 40.88 20.15 -23.42
N ARG A 976 42.17 20.03 -23.75
CA ARG A 976 42.68 19.15 -24.81
C ARG A 976 42.50 17.70 -24.36
N LEU A 977 41.81 16.89 -25.18
CA LEU A 977 41.49 15.49 -24.85
C LEU A 977 42.65 14.52 -25.14
N GLN A 978 43.85 14.84 -24.68
CA GLN A 978 45.05 14.02 -24.86
C GLN A 978 45.21 12.99 -23.73
N ASP A 979 45.82 11.84 -24.04
CA ASP A 979 46.13 10.76 -23.11
C ASP A 979 44.96 10.40 -22.15
N LEU A 980 45.13 10.65 -20.85
CA LEU A 980 44.14 10.34 -19.82
C LEU A 980 42.83 11.12 -19.98
N THR A 981 42.87 12.39 -20.40
CA THR A 981 41.63 13.17 -20.61
C THR A 981 40.90 12.66 -21.86
N GLY A 982 41.65 12.19 -22.87
CA GLY A 982 41.13 11.42 -23.99
C GLY A 982 40.36 10.19 -23.55
N ILE A 983 40.96 9.34 -22.69
CA ILE A 983 40.31 8.13 -22.15
C ILE A 983 39.05 8.48 -21.33
N LEU A 984 39.13 9.47 -20.43
CA LEU A 984 38.01 9.86 -19.57
C LEU A 984 36.82 10.46 -20.36
N SER A 985 37.09 11.12 -21.49
CA SER A 985 36.07 11.73 -22.36
C SER A 985 35.14 10.71 -23.04
N TRP A 986 35.51 9.42 -23.13
CA TRP A 986 34.60 8.40 -23.65
C TRP A 986 33.37 8.18 -22.76
N PHE A 987 33.41 8.64 -21.50
CA PHE A 987 32.31 8.57 -20.55
C PHE A 987 31.46 9.85 -20.50
N THR A 988 31.76 10.87 -21.31
CA THR A 988 31.02 12.14 -21.35
C THR A 988 30.09 12.24 -22.56
N ALA A 989 28.79 12.33 -22.29
CA ALA A 989 27.74 12.52 -23.30
C ALA A 989 27.90 13.86 -24.05
N THR A 990 28.43 14.87 -23.36
CA THR A 990 28.74 16.19 -23.91
C THR A 990 29.81 16.16 -25.00
N ARG A 991 30.79 15.23 -24.93
CA ARG A 991 31.81 15.07 -25.96
C ARG A 991 31.19 14.61 -27.28
N TYR A 992 30.47 13.48 -27.27
CA TYR A 992 29.74 12.98 -28.43
C TYR A 992 28.74 14.00 -28.98
N GLY A 993 28.10 14.77 -28.09
CA GLY A 993 27.21 15.87 -28.47
C GLY A 993 27.95 17.01 -29.17
N LEU A 994 29.09 17.45 -28.64
CA LEU A 994 29.88 18.56 -29.19
C LEU A 994 30.53 18.17 -30.52
N GLU A 995 31.20 17.02 -30.59
CA GLU A 995 31.80 16.49 -31.82
C GLU A 995 30.76 16.40 -32.96
N ALA A 996 29.55 15.91 -32.66
CA ALA A 996 28.49 15.79 -33.66
C ALA A 996 27.84 17.12 -34.04
N LEU A 997 27.63 18.05 -33.10
CA LEU A 997 27.10 19.38 -33.45
C LEU A 997 28.14 20.20 -34.24
N THR A 998 29.42 20.16 -33.85
CA THR A 998 30.51 20.81 -34.60
C THR A 998 30.61 20.26 -36.03
N ALA A 999 30.49 18.94 -36.21
CA ALA A 999 30.49 18.33 -37.54
C ALA A 999 29.23 18.65 -38.37
N VAL A 1000 28.08 18.87 -37.74
CA VAL A 1000 26.85 19.33 -38.40
C VAL A 1000 26.94 20.80 -38.80
N ASP A 1001 27.46 21.66 -37.92
CA ASP A 1001 27.62 23.10 -38.14
C ASP A 1001 28.60 23.35 -39.30
N LEU A 1002 29.79 22.73 -39.26
CA LEU A 1002 30.80 22.78 -40.34
C LEU A 1002 30.23 22.37 -41.70
N ARG A 1003 29.45 21.28 -41.75
CA ARG A 1003 28.79 20.79 -42.98
C ARG A 1003 27.59 21.64 -43.42
N SER A 1004 27.21 22.66 -42.66
CA SER A 1004 26.12 23.58 -42.98
C SER A 1004 26.60 25.00 -43.30
N ARG A 1005 27.91 25.26 -43.24
CA ARG A 1005 28.53 26.54 -43.59
C ARG A 1005 29.37 26.38 -44.84
N ASP A 1006 28.86 26.90 -45.95
CA ASP A 1006 29.66 27.02 -47.16
C ASP A 1006 30.71 28.14 -46.98
N ASN A 1007 31.93 27.89 -47.49
CA ASN A 1007 33.03 28.86 -47.58
C ASN A 1007 33.72 29.28 -46.26
N LEU A 1008 34.00 28.35 -45.34
CA LEU A 1008 34.96 28.60 -44.23
C LEU A 1008 36.42 28.60 -44.71
N ALA A 1009 37.27 29.42 -44.08
CA ALA A 1009 38.72 29.45 -44.31
C ALA A 1009 39.47 28.41 -43.44
N ASP A 1010 40.64 27.94 -43.90
CA ASP A 1010 41.43 26.87 -43.22
C ASP A 1010 41.65 27.17 -41.72
N CYS A 1011 42.10 28.38 -41.39
CA CYS A 1011 42.23 28.93 -40.03
C CYS A 1011 40.97 28.79 -39.15
N GLN A 1012 39.77 28.95 -39.74
CA GLN A 1012 38.49 28.86 -39.05
C GLN A 1012 38.14 27.39 -38.82
N VAL A 1013 38.37 26.51 -39.79
CA VAL A 1013 38.18 25.06 -39.65
C VAL A 1013 39.12 24.48 -38.59
N GLU A 1014 40.39 24.88 -38.58
CA GLU A 1014 41.33 24.55 -37.50
C GLU A 1014 40.84 25.02 -36.13
N ARG A 1015 40.24 26.21 -36.05
CA ARG A 1015 39.64 26.72 -34.80
C ARG A 1015 38.43 25.90 -34.33
N TYR A 1016 37.61 25.36 -35.23
CA TYR A 1016 36.51 24.45 -34.86
C TYR A 1016 37.01 23.09 -34.35
N LEU A 1017 38.16 22.62 -34.83
CA LEU A 1017 38.72 21.29 -34.50
C LEU A 1017 39.78 21.32 -33.39
N GLU A 1018 40.32 22.50 -33.05
CA GLU A 1018 41.22 22.70 -31.92
C GLU A 1018 40.63 22.11 -30.63
N ASN A 1019 41.48 21.47 -29.82
CA ASN A 1019 41.17 20.71 -28.61
C ASN A 1019 40.41 19.37 -28.79
N MET A 1020 39.99 19.01 -30.02
CA MET A 1020 39.41 17.70 -30.37
C MET A 1020 40.42 16.80 -31.15
N PRO A 1021 41.33 16.08 -30.46
CA PRO A 1021 42.39 15.33 -31.11
C PRO A 1021 41.90 14.05 -31.84
N ASN A 1022 42.67 13.70 -32.87
CA ASN A 1022 42.84 12.34 -33.43
C ASN A 1022 41.63 11.64 -34.06
N PHE A 1023 40.43 12.24 -34.10
CA PHE A 1023 39.30 11.70 -34.89
C PHE A 1023 39.21 12.31 -36.30
N PHE A 1024 39.35 13.63 -36.43
CA PHE A 1024 39.43 14.31 -37.72
C PHE A 1024 40.85 14.32 -38.33
N ASN A 1025 41.86 13.92 -37.53
CA ASN A 1025 43.27 14.04 -37.92
C ASN A 1025 43.88 12.75 -38.50
N ASP A 1026 43.27 11.59 -38.25
CA ASP A 1026 43.72 10.28 -38.74
C ASP A 1026 42.58 9.59 -39.52
N PRO A 1027 42.31 10.05 -40.77
CA PRO A 1027 41.20 9.54 -41.58
C PRO A 1027 41.40 8.09 -42.04
N ASP A 1028 42.65 7.61 -42.09
CA ASP A 1028 43.00 6.22 -42.40
C ASP A 1028 42.63 5.26 -41.26
N SER A 1029 42.39 5.79 -40.05
CA SER A 1029 41.82 5.01 -38.95
C SER A 1029 40.34 4.69 -39.18
N LEU A 1030 39.96 3.42 -39.03
CA LEU A 1030 38.60 2.92 -39.29
C LEU A 1030 37.51 3.61 -38.43
N LEU A 1031 37.90 4.14 -37.26
CA LEU A 1031 37.02 4.95 -36.42
C LEU A 1031 37.03 6.45 -36.79
N GLY A 1032 38.16 7.00 -37.24
CA GLY A 1032 38.25 8.39 -37.71
C GLY A 1032 37.35 8.64 -38.91
N GLY A 1033 37.55 7.88 -39.99
CA GLY A 1033 36.72 7.96 -41.21
C GLY A 1033 35.21 7.79 -40.95
N PHE A 1034 34.82 6.86 -40.06
CA PHE A 1034 33.42 6.68 -39.72
C PHE A 1034 32.82 7.87 -38.94
N VAL A 1035 33.61 8.54 -38.10
CA VAL A 1035 33.19 9.75 -37.37
C VAL A 1035 33.10 10.95 -38.30
N THR A 1036 34.05 11.11 -39.23
CA THR A 1036 34.02 12.20 -40.21
C THR A 1036 32.87 12.06 -41.20
N GLU A 1037 32.50 10.83 -41.61
CA GLU A 1037 31.37 10.55 -42.51
C GLU A 1037 29.99 10.54 -41.80
N PHE A 1038 29.89 9.93 -40.61
CA PHE A 1038 28.61 9.65 -39.94
C PHE A 1038 28.55 10.18 -38.47
N PRO A 1039 28.80 11.48 -38.22
CA PRO A 1039 28.91 12.03 -36.86
C PRO A 1039 27.65 11.81 -36.00
N LEU A 1040 26.45 11.87 -36.60
CA LEU A 1040 25.19 11.62 -35.92
C LEU A 1040 25.01 10.14 -35.50
N ILE A 1041 25.56 9.19 -36.28
CA ILE A 1041 25.51 7.77 -35.94
C ILE A 1041 26.49 7.48 -34.81
N PHE A 1042 27.71 8.02 -34.87
CA PHE A 1042 28.68 7.92 -33.78
C PHE A 1042 28.12 8.45 -32.46
N ALA A 1043 27.50 9.65 -32.48
CA ALA A 1043 26.86 10.21 -31.29
C ALA A 1043 25.69 9.36 -30.77
N ALA A 1044 24.86 8.82 -31.66
CA ALA A 1044 23.76 7.92 -31.28
C ALA A 1044 24.27 6.61 -30.65
N VAL A 1045 25.36 6.04 -31.16
CA VAL A 1045 25.99 4.83 -30.59
C VAL A 1045 26.64 5.13 -29.23
N GLY A 1046 27.44 6.19 -29.12
CA GLY A 1046 28.12 6.57 -27.88
C GLY A 1046 27.16 6.92 -26.74
N MET A 1047 26.24 7.87 -26.98
CA MET A 1047 25.23 8.24 -25.99
C MET A 1047 24.19 7.14 -25.75
N GLY A 1048 23.87 6.33 -26.76
CA GLY A 1048 23.03 5.14 -26.62
C GLY A 1048 23.67 4.09 -25.68
N PHE A 1049 24.98 3.85 -25.82
CA PHE A 1049 25.74 2.98 -24.93
C PHE A 1049 25.77 3.52 -23.49
N LEU A 1050 26.08 4.81 -23.28
CA LEU A 1050 26.07 5.43 -21.95
C LEU A 1050 24.67 5.36 -21.31
N THR A 1051 23.61 5.62 -22.07
CA THR A 1051 22.21 5.50 -21.64
C THR A 1051 21.87 4.06 -21.23
N PHE A 1052 22.31 3.07 -22.01
CA PHE A 1052 22.10 1.65 -21.71
C PHE A 1052 22.87 1.19 -20.46
N VAL A 1053 24.14 1.59 -20.32
CA VAL A 1053 24.96 1.32 -19.13
C VAL A 1053 24.30 1.92 -17.88
N ALA A 1054 23.81 3.16 -17.93
CA ALA A 1054 23.09 3.78 -16.83
C ALA A 1054 21.76 3.07 -16.49
N PHE A 1055 21.02 2.59 -17.49
CA PHE A 1055 19.81 1.77 -17.28
C PHE A 1055 20.10 0.42 -16.61
N ILE A 1056 21.16 -0.27 -17.05
CA ILE A 1056 21.62 -1.53 -16.44
C ILE A 1056 22.11 -1.28 -15.01
N LEU A 1057 22.92 -0.24 -14.78
CA LEU A 1057 23.39 0.16 -13.46
C LEU A 1057 22.23 0.47 -12.50
N THR A 1058 21.24 1.25 -12.94
CA THR A 1058 19.99 1.50 -12.18
C THR A 1058 19.31 0.18 -11.78
N SER A 1059 19.16 -0.74 -12.73
CA SER A 1059 18.49 -2.02 -12.53
C SER A 1059 19.29 -2.96 -11.61
N VAL A 1060 20.62 -2.91 -11.66
CA VAL A 1060 21.51 -3.68 -10.78
C VAL A 1060 21.51 -3.11 -9.36
N LEU A 1061 21.59 -1.78 -9.19
CA LEU A 1061 21.57 -1.12 -7.88
C LEU A 1061 20.28 -1.44 -7.10
N LEU A 1062 19.12 -1.38 -7.77
CA LEU A 1062 17.84 -1.80 -7.17
C LEU A 1062 17.86 -3.30 -6.82
N LYS A 1063 18.36 -4.16 -7.72
CA LYS A 1063 18.47 -5.62 -7.49
C LYS A 1063 19.49 -6.01 -6.40
N VAL A 1064 20.43 -5.13 -6.06
CA VAL A 1064 21.34 -5.29 -4.93
C VAL A 1064 20.68 -4.81 -3.63
N LYS A 1065 19.90 -3.72 -3.66
CA LYS A 1065 19.10 -3.25 -2.51
C LYS A 1065 17.90 -4.15 -2.16
N ASP A 1066 17.48 -5.00 -3.10
CA ASP A 1066 16.49 -6.08 -2.91
C ASP A 1066 17.03 -7.30 -2.08
N LYS A 1067 18.31 -7.32 -1.67
CA LYS A 1067 18.96 -8.46 -0.98
C LYS A 1067 19.35 -8.16 0.46
#